data_AF-A0A662WGH4-F1
#
_entry.id   AF-A0A662WGH4-F1
#
_cell.length_a   1.000
_cell.length_b   1.000
_cell.length_c   1.000
_cell.angle_alpha   90.00
_cell.angle_beta   90.00
_cell.angle_gamma   90.00
#
_symmetry.space_group_name_H-M   'P 1'
#
loop_
_entity.id
_entity.type
_entity.pdbx_description
1 polymer ?
#
loop_
_entity_poly.entity_id
_entity_poly.type
_entity_poly.pdbx_seq_one_letter_code
_entity_poly.pdbx_strand_id
1 'polypeptide(L)'
;MARAAVATKAKKKPADFKRPKRKVGRRAPQAANVTSVGITSRRINLLEQSVLQDKGGAAQLTHRNLTLPELLQQLGHYNAHVRQRALQGLRELAGQEMASNLRANAGVLLERFLPALLDEEGVVRDAAVAAWRALLPVLRAGEKSLAPFAKLVAVYFCSGLTHLQVGVRQDALRAIGALLDEAPELLRVDAGREALARLLENFRDLLSAAQAQGIRMMNSYDLLASVDGSGSSAKSQNGRKNQKPSQKRLKKPKAPSGALALRFAALKVLHKLLASVGSGVRTGNTAGAVIGLRSASVPTTKTLLLYPAPVLVASGVSASASSTASVAVGTTGSWQEKARALLPALLELWLECLEGETDALSDGHVEHMMYIVECATAVVAANTDRLLAVDEESKGDEFFQTSVRLCDELLAPESFPMLPSASASLAAATDGLGLLSRWHGMNAALSKLACVYLRLPSVLRCIKVSGAQQTESLEHRVRTYVISTLAKYQESAELRAVASMQNVLQPLLEVVMLILMPVQGHGESPKDVRQTDNGAVDEQKLLLEAVTRFYVLCSPKSVSFRCCTAFVVDQLAVAMRGQQRQRLAWPLVMQWVVCFANLLGQLEPQHMELGRRSLLALISVLKQLPAEYASGDQMDGVLANLASFFDLAAAPDASMTEEDRQKMLARTRFDALGAADQLAFVALVYHLPQYPVALLRALTSCCKSSRICNEAKSFLVDILFQRRDALDLAHLASFLVSTALAPVDAGAVQQQRQLELVDHVCRTFLAMNLGNSLPKILAPTLVKVQAREVMTPVELHTLVLLYRACVSSATHPNEEQQKPRSEIPAEMESELVGLSVKILVAYAVAGPSSKEQKESKQHEQERRLVEICLSTLALGETNLFASFLDELLAPQQQSTALIHRLRVLQTLVRTATLAEAFGRHQSHVAQRIETVEKQHGAASEEVTPLVRQLRGDLELLAVGKLSAK
;
A
#
# COMPACT_ATOMS: atom_id res chain seq x y z
N MET A 1 3.73 -9.79 -121.93
CA MET A 1 2.48 -9.57 -121.15
C MET A 1 2.35 -8.08 -120.86
N ALA A 2 1.35 -7.42 -121.44
CA ALA A 2 1.15 -5.98 -121.42
C ALA A 2 0.52 -5.51 -120.10
N ARG A 3 1.04 -4.42 -119.51
CA ARG A 3 0.41 -3.67 -118.42
C ARG A 3 0.05 -2.29 -118.95
N ALA A 4 -1.26 -2.05 -119.17
CA ALA A 4 -1.79 -0.74 -119.51
C ALA A 4 -2.50 -0.13 -118.30
N ALA A 5 -2.13 1.12 -118.00
CA ALA A 5 -2.69 1.98 -116.98
C ALA A 5 -4.08 2.50 -117.35
N VAL A 6 -4.93 2.79 -116.35
CA VAL A 6 -6.18 3.54 -116.54
C VAL A 6 -6.17 4.82 -115.70
N ALA A 7 -6.63 5.88 -116.35
CA ALA A 7 -6.44 7.28 -116.09
C ALA A 7 -7.18 7.87 -114.87
N THR A 8 -6.55 8.91 -114.33
CA THR A 8 -7.05 9.88 -113.37
C THR A 8 -8.10 10.80 -114.00
N LYS A 9 -9.27 10.95 -113.36
CA LYS A 9 -10.20 12.06 -113.66
C LYS A 9 -9.89 13.23 -112.71
N ALA A 10 -9.53 14.38 -113.29
CA ALA A 10 -9.33 15.63 -112.56
C ALA A 10 -10.62 16.06 -111.85
N LYS A 11 -10.52 16.31 -110.54
CA LYS A 11 -11.63 16.79 -109.69
C LYS A 11 -11.85 18.29 -109.93
N LYS A 12 -13.09 18.71 -110.16
CA LYS A 12 -13.50 20.13 -110.17
C LYS A 12 -13.10 20.80 -108.85
N LYS A 13 -12.67 22.07 -108.90
CA LYS A 13 -12.28 22.86 -107.72
C LYS A 13 -13.36 22.76 -106.62
N PRO A 14 -12.99 22.48 -105.35
CA PRO A 14 -13.96 22.39 -104.27
C PRO A 14 -14.61 23.75 -104.02
N ALA A 15 -15.93 23.81 -103.91
CA ALA A 15 -16.63 25.03 -103.51
C ALA A 15 -16.28 25.39 -102.05
N ASP A 16 -15.96 26.66 -101.80
CA ASP A 16 -15.51 27.17 -100.48
C ASP A 16 -16.58 27.06 -99.39
N PHE A 17 -17.86 27.08 -99.76
CA PHE A 17 -18.96 26.91 -98.82
C PHE A 17 -19.81 25.69 -99.20
N LYS A 18 -19.74 24.65 -98.38
CA LYS A 18 -20.61 23.48 -98.47
C LYS A 18 -21.67 23.56 -97.39
N ARG A 19 -22.93 23.83 -97.78
CA ARG A 19 -24.07 23.73 -96.87
C ARG A 19 -24.43 22.25 -96.65
N PRO A 20 -24.40 21.74 -95.41
CA PRO A 20 -24.84 20.37 -95.14
C PRO A 20 -26.30 20.20 -95.56
N LYS A 21 -26.64 19.10 -96.25
CA LYS A 21 -28.03 18.82 -96.64
C LYS A 21 -28.92 18.73 -95.39
N ARG A 22 -30.01 19.50 -95.40
CA ARG A 22 -30.97 19.59 -94.30
C ARG A 22 -31.67 18.23 -94.15
N LYS A 23 -31.36 17.49 -93.09
CA LYS A 23 -32.02 16.22 -92.74
C LYS A 23 -33.21 16.51 -91.86
N VAL A 24 -34.40 16.14 -92.32
CA VAL A 24 -35.67 16.37 -91.63
C VAL A 24 -35.67 15.61 -90.29
N GLY A 25 -36.14 16.25 -89.21
CA GLY A 25 -36.19 15.66 -87.86
C GLY A 25 -34.96 15.89 -86.97
N ARG A 26 -33.85 16.45 -87.47
CA ARG A 26 -32.70 16.86 -86.64
C ARG A 26 -32.65 18.38 -86.49
N ARG A 27 -32.26 18.85 -85.30
CA ARG A 27 -32.06 20.29 -85.03
C ARG A 27 -31.08 20.87 -86.04
N ALA A 28 -31.40 22.05 -86.57
CA ALA A 28 -30.59 22.70 -87.58
C ALA A 28 -29.15 22.87 -87.04
N PRO A 29 -28.11 22.57 -87.84
CA PRO A 29 -26.74 22.81 -87.43
C PRO A 29 -26.56 24.30 -87.13
N GLN A 30 -25.87 24.60 -86.03
CA GLN A 30 -25.57 25.98 -85.66
C GLN A 30 -24.80 26.66 -86.79
N ALA A 31 -25.03 27.96 -86.95
CA ALA A 31 -24.38 28.72 -88.00
C ALA A 31 -22.84 28.63 -87.85
N ALA A 32 -22.12 28.55 -88.97
CA ALA A 32 -20.68 28.24 -88.97
C ALA A 32 -19.81 29.29 -88.27
N ASN A 33 -20.38 30.45 -87.95
CA ASN A 33 -19.77 31.56 -87.23
C ASN A 33 -20.00 31.53 -85.71
N VAL A 34 -20.62 30.47 -85.16
CA VAL A 34 -20.86 30.34 -83.73
C VAL A 34 -19.65 29.70 -83.04
N THR A 35 -18.98 30.45 -82.17
CA THR A 35 -17.87 29.96 -81.34
C THR A 35 -18.42 29.18 -80.15
N SER A 36 -17.98 27.93 -79.96
CA SER A 36 -18.42 27.10 -78.84
C SER A 36 -17.74 27.54 -77.52
N VAL A 37 -18.52 28.02 -76.55
CA VAL A 37 -18.04 28.56 -75.25
C VAL A 37 -17.95 27.49 -74.14
N GLY A 38 -18.00 26.20 -74.50
CA GLY A 38 -17.96 25.10 -73.53
C GLY A 38 -16.53 24.75 -73.10
N ILE A 39 -15.97 25.48 -72.15
CA ILE A 39 -14.67 25.14 -71.53
C ILE A 39 -14.93 24.42 -70.20
N THR A 40 -14.41 23.20 -70.06
CA THR A 40 -14.47 22.44 -68.80
C THR A 40 -13.06 22.20 -68.27
N SER A 41 -12.74 22.72 -67.08
CA SER A 41 -11.47 22.49 -66.38
C SER A 41 -11.66 21.56 -65.18
N ARG A 42 -10.75 20.59 -64.97
CA ARG A 42 -10.71 19.75 -63.77
C ARG A 42 -9.54 20.17 -62.88
N ARG A 43 -9.76 20.19 -61.56
CA ARG A 43 -8.72 20.48 -60.57
C ARG A 43 -7.78 19.28 -60.43
N ILE A 44 -6.48 19.54 -60.36
CA ILE A 44 -5.45 18.56 -60.01
C ILE A 44 -5.35 18.50 -58.49
N ASN A 45 -5.61 17.33 -57.89
CA ASN A 45 -5.40 17.09 -56.47
C ASN A 45 -4.05 16.39 -56.29
N LEU A 46 -3.09 17.09 -55.66
CA LEU A 46 -1.80 16.52 -55.29
C LEU A 46 -1.92 15.83 -53.92
N LEU A 47 -1.16 14.74 -53.74
CA LEU A 47 -1.03 14.09 -52.43
C LEU A 47 -0.27 15.02 -51.48
N GLU A 48 -0.81 15.23 -50.29
CA GLU A 48 -0.16 16.04 -49.26
C GLU A 48 1.13 15.39 -48.80
N GLN A 49 2.22 16.17 -48.77
CA GLN A 49 3.52 15.75 -48.23
C GLN A 49 3.58 16.16 -46.76
N SER A 50 3.98 15.23 -45.87
CA SER A 50 3.95 15.40 -44.40
C SER A 50 4.76 16.59 -43.87
N VAL A 51 5.67 17.14 -44.68
CA VAL A 51 6.49 18.33 -44.36
C VAL A 51 5.65 19.61 -44.28
N LEU A 52 4.46 19.63 -44.90
CA LEU A 52 3.57 20.79 -44.94
C LEU A 52 2.43 20.73 -43.92
N GLN A 53 2.31 19.66 -43.13
CA GLN A 53 1.28 19.54 -42.10
C GLN A 53 1.72 20.24 -40.81
N ASP A 54 0.92 21.19 -40.33
CA ASP A 54 1.10 21.79 -39.02
C ASP A 54 0.76 20.75 -37.93
N LYS A 55 1.79 20.27 -37.24
CA LYS A 55 1.68 19.28 -36.15
C LYS A 55 1.58 19.93 -34.77
N GLY A 56 1.40 21.26 -34.70
CA GLY A 56 1.30 22.00 -33.43
C GLY A 56 0.13 21.59 -32.52
N GLY A 57 -0.88 20.89 -33.06
CA GLY A 57 -2.01 20.34 -32.30
C GLY A 57 -1.91 18.83 -31.97
N ALA A 58 -0.80 18.16 -32.30
CA ALA A 58 -0.64 16.73 -32.03
C ALA A 58 -0.40 16.49 -30.52
N ALA A 59 -1.17 15.56 -29.93
CA ALA A 59 -1.10 15.27 -28.50
C ALA A 59 0.28 14.77 -28.03
N GLN A 60 0.98 14.02 -28.90
CA GLN A 60 2.34 13.54 -28.63
C GLN A 60 3.15 13.46 -29.92
N LEU A 61 4.42 13.83 -29.84
CA LEU A 61 5.39 13.76 -30.93
C LEU A 61 6.70 13.15 -30.41
N THR A 62 7.33 12.36 -31.26
CA THR A 62 8.73 11.94 -31.06
C THR A 62 9.69 13.09 -31.36
N HIS A 63 10.96 12.97 -30.95
CA HIS A 63 12.04 13.90 -31.30
C HIS A 63 12.21 14.08 -32.82
N ARG A 64 11.74 13.12 -33.63
CA ARG A 64 11.75 13.22 -35.10
C ARG A 64 10.45 13.78 -35.68
N ASN A 65 9.61 14.39 -34.85
CA ASN A 65 8.30 14.95 -35.19
C ASN A 65 7.34 13.92 -35.84
N LEU A 66 7.39 12.67 -35.38
CA LEU A 66 6.45 11.61 -35.79
C LEU A 66 5.34 11.45 -34.75
N THR A 67 4.10 11.37 -35.23
CA THR A 67 2.89 11.10 -34.44
C THR A 67 2.66 9.60 -34.26
N LEU A 68 1.81 9.21 -33.30
CA LEU A 68 1.44 7.80 -33.09
C LEU A 68 0.91 7.12 -34.37
N PRO A 69 -0.05 7.68 -35.14
CA PRO A 69 -0.52 7.04 -36.38
C PRO A 69 0.58 6.81 -37.42
N GLU A 70 1.51 7.77 -37.58
CA GLU A 70 2.65 7.64 -38.49
C GLU A 70 3.58 6.49 -38.07
N LEU A 71 3.84 6.33 -36.77
CA LEU A 71 4.62 5.20 -36.24
C LEU A 71 3.92 3.86 -36.48
N LEU A 72 2.61 3.77 -36.21
CA LEU A 72 1.83 2.54 -36.44
C LEU A 72 1.73 2.16 -37.92
N GLN A 73 1.76 3.14 -38.83
CA GLN A 73 1.88 2.89 -40.26
C GLN A 73 3.26 2.34 -40.63
N GLN A 74 4.33 2.90 -40.06
CA GLN A 74 5.70 2.46 -40.31
C GLN A 74 6.00 1.04 -39.78
N LEU A 75 5.26 0.55 -38.78
CA LEU A 75 5.35 -0.84 -38.33
C LEU A 75 5.00 -1.86 -39.41
N GLY A 76 4.19 -1.50 -40.41
CA GLY A 76 3.85 -2.37 -41.54
C GLY A 76 4.79 -2.26 -42.73
N HIS A 77 5.88 -1.50 -42.62
CA HIS A 77 6.77 -1.22 -43.74
C HIS A 77 7.66 -2.43 -44.07
N TYR A 78 7.92 -2.69 -45.36
CA TYR A 78 8.72 -3.84 -45.80
C TYR A 78 10.18 -3.81 -45.28
N ASN A 79 10.76 -2.61 -45.14
CA ASN A 79 12.12 -2.43 -44.59
C ASN A 79 12.17 -2.57 -43.06
N ALA A 80 12.97 -3.53 -42.58
CA ALA A 80 13.17 -3.84 -41.17
C ALA A 80 13.68 -2.67 -40.33
N HIS A 81 14.62 -1.86 -40.84
CA HIS A 81 15.14 -0.70 -40.11
C HIS A 81 14.09 0.40 -39.93
N VAL A 82 13.12 0.51 -40.85
CA VAL A 82 12.00 1.44 -40.70
C VAL A 82 11.07 0.97 -39.58
N ARG A 83 10.71 -0.32 -39.56
CA ARG A 83 9.92 -0.93 -38.47
C ARG A 83 10.62 -0.80 -37.12
N GLN A 84 11.92 -1.10 -37.07
CA GLN A 84 12.76 -0.97 -35.87
C GLN A 84 12.75 0.46 -35.32
N ARG A 85 12.94 1.47 -36.18
CA ARG A 85 12.89 2.88 -35.77
C ARG A 85 11.51 3.31 -35.30
N ALA A 86 10.44 2.79 -35.91
CA ALA A 86 9.08 3.05 -35.46
C ALA A 86 8.84 2.49 -34.04
N LEU A 87 9.34 1.29 -33.73
CA LEU A 87 9.29 0.70 -32.39
C LEU A 87 10.09 1.52 -31.37
N GLN A 88 11.25 2.04 -31.74
CA GLN A 88 12.02 2.96 -30.89
C GLN A 88 11.24 4.26 -30.62
N GLY A 89 10.55 4.79 -31.63
CA GLY A 89 9.64 5.94 -31.47
C GLY A 89 8.48 5.64 -30.52
N LEU A 90 7.86 4.45 -30.60
CA LEU A 90 6.81 4.04 -29.64
C LEU A 90 7.34 3.94 -28.21
N ARG A 91 8.56 3.43 -28.04
CA ARG A 91 9.25 3.40 -26.74
C ARG A 91 9.49 4.81 -26.19
N GLU A 92 9.88 5.75 -27.05
CA GLU A 92 10.06 7.15 -26.69
C GLU A 92 8.75 7.78 -26.20
N LEU A 93 7.64 7.59 -26.95
CA LEU A 93 6.33 8.11 -26.57
C LEU A 93 5.83 7.57 -25.23
N ALA A 94 6.19 6.33 -24.88
CA ALA A 94 5.83 5.72 -23.61
C ALA A 94 6.54 6.35 -22.41
N GLY A 95 7.70 6.98 -22.63
CA GLY A 95 8.48 7.66 -21.59
C GLY A 95 8.09 9.12 -21.34
N GLN A 96 7.14 9.68 -22.10
CA GLN A 96 6.73 11.08 -22.01
C GLN A 96 5.59 11.27 -20.98
N GLU A 97 5.46 12.48 -20.43
CA GLU A 97 4.39 12.83 -19.47
C GLU A 97 2.97 12.61 -20.03
N MET A 98 2.80 12.77 -21.35
CA MET A 98 1.53 12.60 -22.06
C MET A 98 1.26 11.15 -22.51
N ALA A 99 1.99 10.15 -21.97
CA ALA A 99 1.85 8.73 -22.33
C ALA A 99 0.43 8.16 -22.13
N SER A 100 -0.45 8.88 -21.43
CA SER A 100 -1.89 8.60 -21.36
C SER A 100 -2.57 8.52 -22.73
N ASN A 101 -2.06 9.19 -23.78
CA ASN A 101 -2.60 9.10 -25.13
C ASN A 101 -2.45 7.69 -25.74
N LEU A 102 -1.37 6.97 -25.41
CA LEU A 102 -1.17 5.59 -25.83
C LEU A 102 -2.25 4.67 -25.28
N ARG A 103 -2.72 4.93 -24.04
CA ARG A 103 -3.85 4.20 -23.43
C ARG A 103 -5.15 4.45 -24.17
N ALA A 104 -5.44 5.71 -24.51
CA ALA A 104 -6.65 6.07 -25.24
C ALA A 104 -6.75 5.34 -26.60
N ASN A 105 -5.60 5.00 -27.19
CA ASN A 105 -5.50 4.33 -28.49
C ASN A 105 -5.06 2.85 -28.38
N ALA A 106 -5.23 2.22 -27.22
CA ALA A 106 -4.68 0.89 -26.93
C ALA A 106 -5.09 -0.20 -27.96
N GLY A 107 -6.34 -0.18 -28.45
CA GLY A 107 -6.82 -1.17 -29.42
C GLY A 107 -6.04 -1.13 -30.75
N VAL A 108 -5.95 0.05 -31.37
CA VAL A 108 -5.24 0.25 -32.64
C VAL A 108 -3.73 0.04 -32.45
N LEU A 109 -3.19 0.49 -31.31
CA LEU A 109 -1.79 0.26 -30.96
C LEU A 109 -1.47 -1.23 -30.88
N LEU A 110 -2.23 -2.02 -30.11
CA LEU A 110 -1.97 -3.44 -29.92
C LEU A 110 -2.16 -4.25 -31.20
N GLU A 111 -3.17 -3.95 -32.01
CA GLU A 111 -3.40 -4.63 -33.29
C GLU A 111 -2.20 -4.51 -34.24
N ARG A 112 -1.54 -3.34 -34.27
CA ARG A 112 -0.37 -3.09 -35.14
C ARG A 112 0.95 -3.50 -34.50
N PHE A 113 1.02 -3.48 -33.16
CA PHE A 113 2.23 -3.78 -32.41
C PHE A 113 2.49 -5.28 -32.23
N LEU A 114 1.46 -6.07 -31.88
CA LEU A 114 1.64 -7.50 -31.56
C LEU A 114 2.27 -8.33 -32.69
N PRO A 115 1.97 -8.11 -33.98
CA PRO A 115 2.69 -8.77 -35.07
C PRO A 115 4.21 -8.52 -35.07
N ALA A 116 4.67 -7.34 -34.61
CA ALA A 116 6.09 -7.00 -34.59
C ALA A 116 6.89 -7.82 -33.55
N LEU A 117 6.22 -8.44 -32.56
CA LEU A 117 6.85 -9.40 -31.66
C LEU A 117 7.24 -10.70 -32.37
N LEU A 118 6.56 -11.03 -33.48
CA LEU A 118 6.77 -12.24 -34.27
C LEU A 118 7.44 -11.93 -35.63
N ASP A 119 8.12 -10.78 -35.75
CA ASP A 119 8.76 -10.36 -36.99
C ASP A 119 9.87 -11.35 -37.43
N GLU A 120 10.07 -11.54 -38.74
CA GLU A 120 11.13 -12.40 -39.28
C GLU A 120 12.54 -11.91 -38.89
N GLU A 121 12.73 -10.59 -38.77
CA GLU A 121 14.02 -9.97 -38.52
C GLU A 121 14.29 -9.80 -37.02
N GLY A 122 15.40 -10.37 -36.54
CA GLY A 122 15.76 -10.33 -35.11
C GLY A 122 15.92 -8.92 -34.55
N VAL A 123 16.46 -7.99 -35.35
CA VAL A 123 16.64 -6.58 -34.95
C VAL A 123 15.31 -5.86 -34.68
N VAL A 124 14.23 -6.28 -35.35
CA VAL A 124 12.88 -5.73 -35.14
C VAL A 124 12.28 -6.35 -33.89
N ARG A 125 12.41 -7.67 -33.70
CA ARG A 125 11.92 -8.36 -32.50
C ARG A 125 12.57 -7.84 -31.22
N ASP A 126 13.89 -7.61 -31.23
CA ASP A 126 14.61 -7.00 -30.10
C ASP A 126 14.05 -5.62 -29.75
N ALA A 127 13.82 -4.76 -30.76
CA ALA A 127 13.22 -3.45 -30.56
C ALA A 127 11.76 -3.55 -30.09
N ALA A 128 11.01 -4.56 -30.56
CA ALA A 128 9.64 -4.80 -30.17
C ALA A 128 9.54 -5.22 -28.70
N VAL A 129 10.37 -6.16 -28.24
CA VAL A 129 10.42 -6.56 -26.83
C VAL A 129 10.83 -5.38 -25.93
N ALA A 130 11.77 -4.54 -26.36
CA ALA A 130 12.17 -3.34 -25.62
C ALA A 130 11.03 -2.30 -25.54
N ALA A 131 10.31 -2.07 -26.65
CA ALA A 131 9.14 -1.20 -26.67
C ALA A 131 8.00 -1.77 -25.83
N TRP A 132 7.78 -3.10 -25.85
CA TRP A 132 6.76 -3.78 -25.05
C TRP A 132 6.94 -3.52 -23.56
N ARG A 133 8.17 -3.66 -23.04
CA ARG A 133 8.50 -3.34 -21.64
C ARG A 133 8.19 -1.90 -21.25
N ALA A 134 8.37 -0.95 -22.16
CA ALA A 134 8.07 0.45 -21.90
C ALA A 134 6.56 0.75 -21.97
N LEU A 135 5.83 0.06 -22.85
CA LEU A 135 4.39 0.23 -23.04
C LEU A 135 3.56 -0.40 -21.91
N LEU A 136 4.00 -1.53 -21.35
CA LEU A 136 3.26 -2.28 -20.34
C LEU A 136 2.85 -1.46 -19.09
N PRO A 137 3.76 -0.71 -18.41
CA PRO A 137 3.38 0.12 -17.26
C PRO A 137 2.38 1.22 -17.61
N VAL A 138 2.55 1.83 -18.79
CA VAL A 138 1.66 2.89 -19.29
C VAL A 138 0.25 2.34 -19.52
N LEU A 139 0.14 1.16 -20.13
CA LEU A 139 -1.14 0.50 -20.41
C LEU A 139 -1.81 -0.05 -19.14
N ARG A 140 -1.03 -0.51 -18.15
CA ARG A 140 -1.53 -0.99 -16.85
C ARG A 140 -2.14 0.13 -15.98
N ALA A 141 -1.58 1.35 -16.03
CA ALA A 141 -1.98 2.44 -15.14
C ALA A 141 -3.46 2.90 -15.28
N GLY A 142 -4.16 2.51 -16.36
CA GLY A 142 -5.60 2.73 -16.50
C GLY A 142 -6.40 1.51 -16.03
N GLU A 143 -7.49 1.74 -15.29
CA GLU A 143 -8.36 0.70 -14.72
C GLU A 143 -8.75 -0.36 -15.78
N LYS A 144 -8.04 -1.51 -15.76
CA LYS A 144 -8.21 -2.67 -16.65
C LYS A 144 -8.20 -2.38 -18.16
N SER A 145 -7.45 -1.38 -18.64
CA SER A 145 -7.46 -1.01 -20.07
C SER A 145 -6.98 -2.12 -21.04
N LEU A 146 -6.12 -3.03 -20.55
CA LEU A 146 -5.60 -4.17 -21.33
C LEU A 146 -6.55 -5.37 -21.36
N ALA A 147 -7.43 -5.51 -20.38
CA ALA A 147 -8.28 -6.70 -20.21
C ALA A 147 -9.09 -7.09 -21.47
N PRO A 148 -9.68 -6.15 -22.23
CA PRO A 148 -10.40 -6.47 -23.46
C PRO A 148 -9.54 -7.17 -24.53
N PHE A 149 -8.22 -6.92 -24.53
CA PHE A 149 -7.27 -7.42 -25.53
C PHE A 149 -6.51 -8.67 -25.06
N ALA A 150 -6.78 -9.18 -23.85
CA ALA A 150 -6.06 -10.30 -23.24
C ALA A 150 -6.02 -11.55 -24.13
N LYS A 151 -7.15 -11.90 -24.76
CA LYS A 151 -7.25 -13.03 -25.69
C LYS A 151 -6.37 -12.83 -26.93
N LEU A 152 -6.34 -11.61 -27.48
CA LEU A 152 -5.52 -11.28 -28.64
C LEU A 152 -4.04 -11.46 -28.32
N VAL A 153 -3.59 -10.90 -27.19
CA VAL A 153 -2.22 -11.05 -26.70
C VAL A 153 -1.85 -12.52 -26.51
N ALA A 154 -2.72 -13.31 -25.86
CA ALA A 154 -2.48 -14.74 -25.65
C ALA A 154 -2.38 -15.54 -26.96
N VAL A 155 -3.12 -15.17 -28.00
CA VAL A 155 -3.02 -15.80 -29.33
C VAL A 155 -1.66 -15.54 -29.97
N TYR A 156 -1.18 -14.29 -29.96
CA TYR A 156 0.16 -13.97 -30.48
C TYR A 156 1.27 -14.68 -29.68
N PHE A 157 1.12 -14.80 -28.37
CA PHE A 157 2.06 -15.59 -27.56
C PHE A 157 2.05 -17.07 -27.91
N CYS A 158 0.87 -17.69 -28.07
CA CYS A 158 0.77 -19.08 -28.52
C CYS A 158 1.41 -19.28 -29.91
N SER A 159 1.16 -18.36 -30.83
CA SER A 159 1.75 -18.38 -32.18
C SER A 159 3.27 -18.21 -32.12
N GLY A 160 3.79 -17.37 -31.23
CA GLY A 160 5.22 -17.17 -31.05
C GLY A 160 5.94 -18.38 -30.47
N LEU A 161 5.34 -19.07 -29.50
CA LEU A 161 5.91 -20.28 -28.89
C LEU A 161 5.94 -21.49 -29.84
N THR A 162 5.00 -21.54 -30.78
CA THR A 162 4.90 -22.61 -31.80
C THR A 162 5.60 -22.25 -33.11
N HIS A 163 6.26 -21.09 -33.18
CA HIS A 163 6.91 -20.62 -34.40
C HIS A 163 8.08 -21.52 -34.82
N LEU A 164 8.27 -21.68 -36.14
CA LEU A 164 9.31 -22.54 -36.71
C LEU A 164 10.73 -22.07 -36.32
N GLN A 165 10.95 -20.75 -36.32
CA GLN A 165 12.25 -20.16 -35.97
C GLN A 165 12.46 -20.14 -34.45
N VAL A 166 13.58 -20.72 -33.99
CA VAL A 166 14.01 -20.72 -32.58
C VAL A 166 14.15 -19.29 -32.03
N GLY A 167 14.66 -18.35 -32.82
CA GLY A 167 14.81 -16.95 -32.39
C GLY A 167 13.47 -16.29 -32.05
N VAL A 168 12.43 -16.52 -32.86
CA VAL A 168 11.07 -16.00 -32.57
C VAL A 168 10.50 -16.62 -31.29
N ARG A 169 10.71 -17.93 -31.07
CA ARG A 169 10.30 -18.61 -29.83
C ARG A 169 10.98 -18.03 -28.58
N GLN A 170 12.28 -17.76 -28.66
CA GLN A 170 13.04 -17.11 -27.58
C GLN A 170 12.50 -15.70 -27.30
N ASP A 171 12.17 -14.94 -28.33
CA ASP A 171 11.69 -13.57 -28.20
C ASP A 171 10.25 -13.50 -27.67
N ALA A 172 9.41 -14.45 -28.07
CA ALA A 172 8.09 -14.66 -27.51
C ALA A 172 8.17 -14.96 -26.00
N LEU A 173 9.11 -15.80 -25.57
CA LEU A 173 9.36 -16.05 -24.13
C LEU A 173 9.78 -14.78 -23.40
N ARG A 174 10.65 -13.94 -24.00
CA ARG A 174 11.03 -12.64 -23.42
C ARG A 174 9.83 -11.69 -23.29
N ALA A 175 8.93 -11.68 -24.28
CA ALA A 175 7.72 -10.86 -24.27
C ALA A 175 6.67 -11.34 -23.25
N ILE A 176 6.46 -12.65 -23.13
CA ILE A 176 5.59 -13.26 -22.11
C ILE A 176 6.15 -12.96 -20.71
N GLY A 177 7.46 -13.16 -20.51
CA GLY A 177 8.11 -12.87 -19.24
C GLY A 177 7.94 -11.40 -18.81
N ALA A 178 8.13 -10.46 -19.74
CA ALA A 178 7.90 -9.04 -19.47
C ALA A 178 6.45 -8.72 -19.08
N LEU A 179 5.48 -9.38 -19.72
CA LEU A 179 4.07 -9.22 -19.36
C LEU A 179 3.75 -9.84 -17.99
N LEU A 180 4.36 -10.96 -17.63
CA LEU A 180 4.14 -11.58 -16.31
C LEU A 180 4.75 -10.76 -15.17
N ASP A 181 5.83 -10.01 -15.45
CA ASP A 181 6.46 -9.10 -14.48
C ASP A 181 5.56 -7.88 -14.20
N GLU A 182 4.88 -7.35 -15.24
CA GLU A 182 4.08 -6.13 -15.13
C GLU A 182 2.58 -6.35 -14.95
N ALA A 183 1.95 -7.32 -15.64
CA ALA A 183 0.50 -7.55 -15.70
C ALA A 183 0.12 -9.04 -15.78
N PRO A 184 0.46 -9.85 -14.75
CA PRO A 184 0.19 -11.29 -14.74
C PRO A 184 -1.31 -11.65 -14.77
N GLU A 185 -2.18 -10.78 -14.27
CA GLU A 185 -3.64 -10.96 -14.29
C GLU A 185 -4.21 -11.10 -15.72
N LEU A 186 -3.52 -10.55 -16.72
CA LEU A 186 -3.99 -10.58 -18.11
C LEU A 186 -4.04 -12.01 -18.66
N LEU A 187 -3.00 -12.82 -18.39
CA LEU A 187 -2.96 -14.21 -18.82
C LEU A 187 -3.70 -15.14 -17.87
N ARG A 188 -3.69 -14.83 -16.57
CA ARG A 188 -4.29 -15.67 -15.53
C ARG A 188 -5.82 -15.61 -15.52
N VAL A 189 -6.40 -14.42 -15.70
CA VAL A 189 -7.83 -14.17 -15.54
C VAL A 189 -8.45 -13.71 -16.84
N ASP A 190 -7.96 -12.62 -17.42
CA ASP A 190 -8.67 -11.89 -18.48
C ASP A 190 -8.66 -12.63 -19.83
N ALA A 191 -7.56 -13.34 -20.15
CA ALA A 191 -7.46 -14.13 -21.38
C ALA A 191 -8.41 -15.35 -21.40
N GLY A 192 -8.90 -15.76 -20.23
CA GLY A 192 -9.76 -16.93 -20.06
C GLY A 192 -9.01 -18.25 -19.95
N ARG A 193 -9.69 -19.25 -19.40
CA ARG A 193 -9.12 -20.56 -19.04
C ARG A 193 -8.59 -21.35 -20.24
N GLU A 194 -9.24 -21.22 -21.40
CA GLU A 194 -8.84 -21.92 -22.63
C GLU A 194 -7.50 -21.40 -23.18
N ALA A 195 -7.29 -20.09 -23.15
CA ALA A 195 -6.06 -19.47 -23.60
C ALA A 195 -4.89 -19.87 -22.69
N LEU A 196 -5.12 -19.91 -21.37
CA LEU A 196 -4.16 -20.41 -20.39
C LEU A 196 -3.84 -21.90 -20.62
N ALA A 197 -4.86 -22.74 -20.85
CA ALA A 197 -4.68 -24.16 -21.13
C ALA A 197 -3.81 -24.41 -22.37
N ARG A 198 -4.06 -23.66 -23.46
CA ARG A 198 -3.23 -23.71 -24.68
C ARG A 198 -1.81 -23.22 -24.44
N LEU A 199 -1.65 -22.18 -23.62
CA LEU A 199 -0.32 -21.66 -23.29
C LEU A 199 0.51 -22.70 -22.53
N LEU A 200 -0.10 -23.37 -21.52
CA LEU A 200 0.54 -24.45 -20.77
C LEU A 200 0.90 -25.65 -21.66
N GLU A 201 0.04 -25.98 -22.62
CA GLU A 201 0.33 -27.01 -23.63
C GLU A 201 1.55 -26.66 -24.48
N ASN A 202 1.65 -25.41 -24.96
CA ASN A 202 2.83 -24.97 -25.71
C ASN A 202 4.11 -25.01 -24.87
N PHE A 203 4.03 -24.68 -23.57
CA PHE A 203 5.16 -24.82 -22.65
C PHE A 203 5.56 -26.29 -22.46
N ARG A 204 4.59 -27.20 -22.29
CA ARG A 204 4.85 -28.65 -22.24
C ARG A 204 5.65 -29.09 -23.46
N ASP A 205 5.20 -28.72 -24.64
CA ASP A 205 5.81 -29.14 -25.90
C ASP A 205 7.22 -28.57 -26.08
N LEU A 206 7.47 -27.32 -25.65
CA LEU A 206 8.80 -26.74 -25.63
C LEU A 206 9.76 -27.45 -24.67
N LEU A 207 9.25 -27.89 -23.53
CA LEU A 207 10.04 -28.64 -22.55
C LEU A 207 10.32 -30.07 -23.02
N SER A 208 9.34 -30.75 -23.62
CA SER A 208 9.46 -32.14 -24.10
C SER A 208 10.21 -32.30 -25.43
N ALA A 209 10.44 -31.21 -26.18
CA ALA A 209 11.07 -31.21 -27.51
C ALA A 209 12.57 -31.62 -27.58
N ALA A 210 13.04 -32.59 -26.78
CA ALA A 210 14.39 -33.17 -26.86
C ALA A 210 14.62 -33.92 -28.17
N GLN A 211 13.54 -34.25 -28.88
CA GLN A 211 13.56 -35.04 -30.10
C GLN A 211 13.36 -34.15 -31.33
N ALA A 212 14.44 -33.54 -31.82
CA ALA A 212 14.50 -33.16 -33.22
C ALA A 212 15.05 -34.36 -34.00
N GLN A 213 14.24 -35.00 -34.85
CA GLN A 213 14.64 -36.08 -35.75
C GLN A 213 15.11 -37.40 -35.08
N GLY A 214 14.47 -37.82 -33.97
CA GLY A 214 14.72 -39.15 -33.38
C GLY A 214 16.06 -39.32 -32.65
N ILE A 215 16.89 -38.27 -32.58
CA ILE A 215 18.09 -38.22 -31.75
C ILE A 215 17.71 -37.50 -30.46
N ARG A 216 17.82 -38.19 -29.31
CA ARG A 216 17.62 -37.57 -28.00
C ARG A 216 18.77 -36.60 -27.76
N MET A 217 18.51 -35.29 -27.91
CA MET A 217 19.50 -34.27 -27.61
C MET A 217 19.60 -34.16 -26.09
N MET A 218 20.58 -34.83 -25.49
CA MET A 218 20.86 -34.68 -24.06
C MET A 218 21.28 -33.24 -23.78
N ASN A 219 20.74 -32.69 -22.69
CA ASN A 219 21.13 -31.40 -22.17
C ASN A 219 22.57 -31.50 -21.64
N SER A 220 23.57 -31.27 -22.50
CA SER A 220 24.99 -31.21 -22.08
C SER A 220 25.23 -29.90 -21.34
N TYR A 221 25.01 -30.01 -20.04
CA TYR A 221 25.15 -29.00 -19.01
C TYR A 221 26.61 -28.49 -18.86
N ASP A 222 27.60 -29.28 -19.31
CA ASP A 222 29.04 -28.92 -19.38
C ASP A 222 29.33 -27.60 -20.14
N LEU A 223 28.46 -27.18 -21.06
CA LEU A 223 28.64 -25.95 -21.84
C LEU A 223 28.39 -24.67 -21.03
N LEU A 224 27.62 -24.76 -19.93
CA LEU A 224 27.32 -23.63 -19.05
C LEU A 224 28.45 -23.36 -18.04
N ALA A 225 29.34 -24.33 -17.78
CA ALA A 225 30.52 -24.15 -16.91
C ALA A 225 31.61 -23.25 -17.52
N SER A 226 31.55 -22.96 -18.82
CA SER A 226 32.63 -22.26 -19.56
C SER A 226 32.55 -20.72 -19.58
N VAL A 227 31.57 -20.11 -18.91
CA VAL A 227 31.29 -18.66 -19.04
C VAL A 227 31.90 -17.80 -17.93
N ASP A 228 32.22 -18.36 -16.75
CA ASP A 228 32.62 -17.56 -15.58
C ASP A 228 34.15 -17.38 -15.37
N GLY A 229 34.91 -17.45 -16.46
CA GLY A 229 36.38 -17.39 -16.43
C GLY A 229 37.01 -16.26 -17.24
N SER A 230 36.49 -15.03 -17.19
CA SER A 230 37.21 -13.87 -17.74
C SER A 230 37.18 -12.66 -16.80
N GLY A 231 38.01 -12.73 -15.76
CA GLY A 231 38.24 -11.63 -14.83
C GLY A 231 39.59 -11.74 -14.11
N SER A 232 40.55 -10.94 -14.55
CA SER A 232 41.78 -10.53 -13.85
C SER A 232 42.96 -11.52 -13.70
N SER A 233 44.03 -11.30 -14.46
CA SER A 233 45.33 -10.94 -13.89
C SER A 233 46.23 -10.33 -14.97
N ALA A 234 46.45 -9.01 -14.88
CA ALA A 234 47.49 -8.33 -15.62
C ALA A 234 48.56 -7.91 -14.60
N LYS A 235 49.71 -8.59 -14.61
CA LYS A 235 50.97 -8.04 -14.08
C LYS A 235 52.17 -8.55 -14.90
N SER A 236 52.72 -7.59 -15.63
CA SER A 236 54.08 -7.44 -16.15
C SER A 236 55.11 -8.53 -15.86
N GLN A 237 55.79 -9.02 -16.91
CA GLN A 237 57.25 -9.02 -16.97
C GLN A 237 57.80 -9.01 -18.41
N ASN A 238 58.87 -8.24 -18.58
CA ASN A 238 59.61 -7.95 -19.80
C ASN A 238 60.44 -9.15 -20.29
N GLY A 239 60.53 -9.36 -21.61
CA GLY A 239 61.49 -10.29 -22.21
C GLY A 239 61.39 -10.40 -23.73
N ARG A 240 62.25 -9.67 -24.45
CA ARG A 240 62.44 -9.73 -25.92
C ARG A 240 62.87 -11.14 -26.38
N LYS A 241 62.24 -11.67 -27.45
CA LYS A 241 62.89 -11.94 -28.76
C LYS A 241 61.93 -12.61 -29.78
N ASN A 242 62.17 -12.23 -31.04
CA ASN A 242 61.58 -12.67 -32.31
C ASN A 242 61.14 -14.13 -32.41
N GLN A 243 59.97 -14.36 -33.01
CA GLN A 243 59.81 -15.08 -34.29
C GLN A 243 58.34 -15.09 -34.75
N LYS A 244 58.11 -14.91 -36.05
CA LYS A 244 56.80 -14.99 -36.74
C LYS A 244 56.11 -16.33 -36.45
N PRO A 245 54.76 -16.35 -36.40
CA PRO A 245 54.08 -17.44 -37.10
C PRO A 245 52.84 -17.04 -37.90
N SER A 246 52.55 -17.95 -38.82
CA SER A 246 51.48 -18.03 -39.80
C SER A 246 50.08 -18.00 -39.20
N GLN A 247 49.17 -17.40 -39.96
CA GLN A 247 47.73 -17.32 -39.71
C GLN A 247 47.09 -18.71 -39.57
N LYS A 248 46.67 -19.06 -38.35
CA LYS A 248 45.60 -20.04 -38.10
C LYS A 248 44.45 -19.32 -37.41
N ARG A 249 43.31 -19.21 -38.10
CA ARG A 249 42.03 -18.72 -37.56
C ARG A 249 41.71 -19.43 -36.25
N LEU A 250 41.70 -18.70 -35.13
CA LEU A 250 41.12 -19.18 -33.88
C LEU A 250 39.61 -19.33 -34.06
N LYS A 251 39.10 -20.54 -33.84
CA LYS A 251 37.68 -20.84 -33.72
C LYS A 251 37.13 -20.11 -32.49
N LYS A 252 36.08 -19.30 -32.68
CA LYS A 252 35.27 -18.73 -31.59
C LYS A 252 34.70 -19.86 -30.70
N PRO A 253 34.57 -19.66 -29.38
CA PRO A 253 33.94 -20.63 -28.49
C PRO A 253 32.49 -20.88 -28.93
N LYS A 254 32.07 -22.15 -28.98
CA LYS A 254 30.72 -22.56 -29.35
C LYS A 254 29.75 -22.09 -28.25
N ALA A 255 28.76 -21.28 -28.62
CA ALA A 255 27.61 -20.97 -27.78
C ALA A 255 26.90 -22.27 -27.33
N PRO A 256 26.26 -22.29 -26.15
CA PRO A 256 25.47 -23.43 -25.71
C PRO A 256 24.45 -23.81 -26.79
N SER A 257 24.17 -25.11 -26.94
CA SER A 257 23.17 -25.60 -27.88
C SER A 257 21.88 -24.79 -27.73
N GLY A 258 21.45 -24.09 -28.78
CA GLY A 258 20.29 -23.17 -28.73
C GLY A 258 18.99 -23.84 -28.23
N ALA A 259 18.92 -25.17 -28.25
CA ALA A 259 17.85 -25.97 -27.69
C ALA A 259 17.81 -25.94 -26.14
N LEU A 260 18.95 -26.08 -25.46
CA LEU A 260 19.03 -26.02 -23.99
C LEU A 260 18.63 -24.63 -23.48
N ALA A 261 19.16 -23.58 -24.14
CA ALA A 261 18.86 -22.19 -23.79
C ALA A 261 17.36 -21.87 -23.97
N LEU A 262 16.72 -22.41 -25.01
CA LEU A 262 15.27 -22.25 -25.22
C LEU A 262 14.46 -22.96 -24.14
N ARG A 263 14.81 -24.20 -23.79
CA ARG A 263 14.15 -24.98 -22.73
C ARG A 263 14.23 -24.30 -21.37
N PHE A 264 15.41 -23.79 -21.02
CA PHE A 264 15.57 -23.05 -19.78
C PHE A 264 14.77 -21.76 -19.77
N ALA A 265 14.82 -20.97 -20.86
CA ALA A 265 14.01 -19.77 -20.98
C ALA A 265 12.51 -20.09 -20.86
N ALA A 266 12.07 -21.21 -21.45
CA ALA A 266 10.70 -21.69 -21.34
C ALA A 266 10.33 -22.07 -19.91
N LEU A 267 11.20 -22.82 -19.22
CA LEU A 267 11.03 -23.23 -17.83
C LEU A 267 10.92 -22.03 -16.89
N LYS A 268 11.81 -21.03 -17.05
CA LYS A 268 11.81 -19.80 -16.24
C LYS A 268 10.52 -18.99 -16.42
N VAL A 269 10.02 -18.87 -17.65
CA VAL A 269 8.75 -18.17 -17.92
C VAL A 269 7.55 -18.99 -17.45
N LEU A 270 7.58 -20.31 -17.60
CA LEU A 270 6.56 -21.22 -17.07
C LEU A 270 6.46 -21.12 -15.55
N HIS A 271 7.59 -21.08 -14.85
CA HIS A 271 7.64 -20.87 -13.41
C HIS A 271 6.90 -19.57 -13.02
N LYS A 272 7.21 -18.45 -13.67
CA LYS A 272 6.52 -17.17 -13.42
C LYS A 272 5.01 -17.28 -13.68
N LEU A 273 4.61 -17.95 -14.75
CA LEU A 273 3.20 -18.15 -15.10
C LEU A 273 2.48 -18.96 -14.01
N LEU A 274 3.05 -20.10 -13.59
CA LEU A 274 2.48 -20.95 -12.56
C LEU A 274 2.47 -20.29 -11.17
N ALA A 275 3.51 -19.54 -10.82
CA ALA A 275 3.57 -18.76 -9.59
C ALA A 275 2.44 -17.70 -9.53
N SER A 276 2.14 -17.05 -10.66
CA SER A 276 1.03 -16.11 -10.76
C SER A 276 -0.34 -16.77 -10.54
N VAL A 277 -0.51 -18.02 -10.99
CA VAL A 277 -1.74 -18.81 -10.81
C VAL A 277 -1.89 -19.22 -9.34
N GLY A 278 -0.81 -19.65 -8.67
CA GLY A 278 -0.82 -20.11 -7.28
C GLY A 278 -1.05 -19.00 -6.24
N SER A 279 -0.55 -17.78 -6.49
CA SER A 279 -0.70 -16.63 -5.57
C SER A 279 -2.18 -16.19 -5.38
N GLY A 280 -3.04 -16.45 -6.38
CA GLY A 280 -4.46 -16.10 -6.36
C GLY A 280 -5.31 -16.94 -5.40
N VAL A 281 -4.81 -18.05 -4.87
CA VAL A 281 -5.52 -18.91 -3.90
C VAL A 281 -5.22 -18.49 -2.45
N ARG A 282 -4.09 -17.81 -2.19
CA ARG A 282 -3.66 -17.40 -0.84
C ARG A 282 -4.06 -15.98 -0.45
N THR A 283 -4.37 -15.12 -1.42
CA THR A 283 -4.67 -13.68 -1.18
C THR A 283 -6.16 -13.35 -1.08
N GLY A 284 -7.03 -14.36 -1.16
CA GLY A 284 -8.49 -14.19 -1.11
C GLY A 284 -9.15 -14.32 0.27
N ASN A 285 -8.42 -14.22 1.39
CA ASN A 285 -9.02 -14.43 2.72
C ASN A 285 -8.47 -13.50 3.82
N THR A 286 -8.66 -12.18 3.62
CA THR A 286 -8.67 -11.20 4.72
C THR A 286 -9.85 -10.23 4.61
N ALA A 287 -11.05 -10.77 4.38
CA ALA A 287 -12.31 -10.14 4.76
C ALA A 287 -13.36 -11.26 4.87
N GLY A 288 -14.03 -11.37 6.01
CA GLY A 288 -14.91 -12.49 6.31
C GLY A 288 -16.14 -12.55 5.41
N ALA A 289 -16.40 -13.74 4.85
CA ALA A 289 -17.73 -14.28 4.61
C ALA A 289 -17.60 -15.77 4.27
N VAL A 290 -17.86 -16.62 5.24
CA VAL A 290 -18.33 -17.99 4.98
C VAL A 290 -19.71 -17.83 4.35
N ILE A 291 -19.89 -18.21 3.08
CA ILE A 291 -21.12 -18.76 2.47
C ILE A 291 -20.71 -19.31 1.09
N GLY A 292 -21.10 -20.56 0.82
CA GLY A 292 -20.76 -21.27 -0.42
C GLY A 292 -21.30 -20.58 -1.66
N LEU A 293 -20.45 -20.43 -2.68
CA LEU A 293 -20.91 -20.18 -4.05
C LEU A 293 -21.36 -21.51 -4.66
N ARG A 294 -22.59 -21.90 -4.34
CA ARG A 294 -23.43 -22.57 -5.33
C ARG A 294 -23.77 -21.53 -6.38
N SER A 295 -23.45 -21.87 -7.63
CA SER A 295 -23.88 -21.17 -8.83
C SER A 295 -25.39 -20.91 -8.77
N ALA A 296 -25.77 -19.64 -8.63
CA ALA A 296 -27.12 -19.16 -8.86
C ALA A 296 -27.08 -18.32 -10.13
N SER A 297 -27.41 -18.96 -11.25
CA SER A 297 -27.84 -18.27 -12.46
C SER A 297 -29.18 -17.59 -12.17
N VAL A 298 -29.22 -16.26 -12.15
CA VAL A 298 -30.47 -15.50 -12.25
C VAL A 298 -30.51 -14.88 -13.64
N PRO A 299 -31.60 -15.08 -14.41
CA PRO A 299 -31.70 -14.62 -15.79
C PRO A 299 -31.92 -13.11 -15.80
N THR A 300 -30.97 -12.35 -16.33
CA THR A 300 -31.19 -10.94 -16.59
C THR A 300 -32.10 -10.79 -17.81
N THR A 301 -33.18 -10.06 -17.60
CA THR A 301 -34.18 -9.67 -18.57
C THR A 301 -33.55 -8.92 -19.74
N LYS A 302 -34.00 -9.28 -20.95
CA LYS A 302 -33.63 -8.66 -22.21
C LYS A 302 -33.99 -7.17 -22.23
N THR A 303 -33.00 -6.30 -22.26
CA THR A 303 -33.13 -4.95 -22.82
C THR A 303 -32.26 -4.89 -24.08
N LEU A 304 -32.94 -5.00 -25.23
CA LEU A 304 -32.36 -4.81 -26.55
C LEU A 304 -32.02 -3.33 -26.75
N LEU A 305 -30.73 -2.99 -26.64
CA LEU A 305 -30.17 -1.82 -27.31
C LEU A 305 -29.25 -2.32 -28.42
N LEU A 306 -29.79 -2.31 -29.63
CA LEU A 306 -29.06 -2.58 -30.87
C LEU A 306 -28.09 -1.43 -31.13
N TYR A 307 -26.81 -1.66 -30.89
CA TYR A 307 -25.72 -0.91 -31.53
C TYR A 307 -24.91 -1.90 -32.40
N PRO A 308 -24.55 -1.56 -33.64
CA PRO A 308 -23.91 -2.50 -34.54
C PRO A 308 -22.46 -2.76 -34.08
N ALA A 309 -22.14 -4.04 -33.85
CA ALA A 309 -20.76 -4.48 -33.65
C ALA A 309 -19.99 -4.37 -34.98
N PRO A 310 -18.78 -3.77 -35.01
CA PRO A 310 -17.96 -3.74 -36.21
C PRO A 310 -17.45 -5.15 -36.53
N VAL A 311 -17.82 -5.64 -37.72
CA VAL A 311 -17.25 -6.85 -38.32
C VAL A 311 -15.86 -6.50 -38.84
N LEU A 312 -14.82 -7.02 -38.20
CA LEU A 312 -13.47 -7.00 -38.76
C LEU A 312 -13.41 -8.00 -39.92
N VAL A 313 -13.36 -7.45 -41.13
CA VAL A 313 -13.13 -8.18 -42.37
C VAL A 313 -11.69 -8.67 -42.39
N ALA A 314 -11.49 -9.97 -42.14
CA ALA A 314 -10.23 -10.63 -42.45
C ALA A 314 -10.06 -10.68 -43.98
N SER A 315 -9.23 -9.80 -44.52
CA SER A 315 -8.84 -9.85 -45.93
C SER A 315 -7.84 -10.97 -46.11
N GLY A 316 -8.24 -12.02 -46.83
CA GLY A 316 -7.46 -13.24 -47.02
C GLY A 316 -6.26 -13.09 -47.94
N VAL A 317 -5.25 -13.91 -47.69
CA VAL A 317 -4.49 -14.61 -48.73
C VAL A 317 -4.30 -16.04 -48.25
N SER A 318 -4.98 -16.97 -48.94
CA SER A 318 -4.89 -18.40 -48.72
C SER A 318 -3.56 -18.94 -49.24
N ALA A 319 -2.91 -19.80 -48.44
CA ALA A 319 -2.04 -20.86 -48.95
C ALA A 319 -2.44 -22.16 -48.24
N SER A 320 -2.95 -23.08 -49.05
CA SER A 320 -3.52 -24.38 -48.70
C SER A 320 -2.47 -25.36 -48.17
N ALA A 321 -2.74 -25.94 -47.00
CA ALA A 321 -2.33 -27.31 -46.68
C ALA A 321 -3.51 -28.00 -45.97
N SER A 322 -4.00 -29.04 -46.63
CA SER A 322 -5.20 -29.82 -46.34
C SER A 322 -5.15 -30.57 -45.01
N SER A 323 -6.15 -30.35 -44.15
CA SER A 323 -6.48 -31.22 -43.01
C SER A 323 -7.84 -31.90 -43.25
N THR A 324 -7.79 -33.18 -43.60
CA THR A 324 -8.91 -34.11 -43.40
C THR A 324 -8.76 -34.74 -42.03
N ALA A 325 -9.44 -34.20 -41.02
CA ALA A 325 -9.80 -34.95 -39.82
C ALA A 325 -11.03 -34.27 -39.20
N SER A 326 -12.15 -35.00 -39.25
CA SER A 326 -13.46 -34.66 -38.71
C SER A 326 -13.37 -34.19 -37.26
N VAL A 327 -13.95 -33.01 -37.01
CA VAL A 327 -14.19 -32.45 -35.68
C VAL A 327 -15.11 -33.37 -34.90
N ALA A 328 -14.53 -34.14 -33.97
CA ALA A 328 -15.26 -34.67 -32.83
C ALA A 328 -15.28 -33.57 -31.76
N VAL A 329 -16.49 -33.11 -31.42
CA VAL A 329 -16.77 -32.26 -30.27
C VAL A 329 -16.51 -33.10 -29.00
N GLY A 330 -15.28 -33.06 -28.49
CA GLY A 330 -14.85 -33.76 -27.29
C GLY A 330 -14.31 -32.78 -26.25
N THR A 331 -15.04 -32.63 -25.14
CA THR A 331 -14.58 -32.20 -23.80
C THR A 331 -13.48 -31.12 -23.75
N THR A 332 -13.91 -29.88 -23.55
CA THR A 332 -13.07 -28.72 -23.19
C THR A 332 -12.19 -29.02 -21.98
N GLY A 333 -10.91 -29.28 -22.20
CA GLY A 333 -9.98 -29.59 -21.12
C GLY A 333 -9.76 -28.39 -20.21
N SER A 334 -9.99 -28.57 -18.91
CA SER A 334 -9.68 -27.54 -17.91
C SER A 334 -8.17 -27.23 -17.92
N TRP A 335 -7.77 -26.00 -17.63
CA TRP A 335 -6.34 -25.62 -17.58
C TRP A 335 -5.55 -26.52 -16.60
N GLN A 336 -6.23 -27.06 -15.59
CA GLN A 336 -5.68 -28.05 -14.68
C GLN A 336 -5.25 -29.33 -15.41
N GLU A 337 -6.01 -29.84 -16.40
CA GLU A 337 -5.62 -31.03 -17.16
C GLU A 337 -4.35 -30.81 -17.98
N LYS A 338 -4.24 -29.64 -18.62
CA LYS A 338 -3.03 -29.28 -19.35
C LYS A 338 -1.85 -29.03 -18.42
N ALA A 339 -2.09 -28.50 -17.21
CA ALA A 339 -1.06 -28.40 -16.18
C ALA A 339 -0.58 -29.78 -15.72
N ARG A 340 -1.46 -30.77 -15.55
CA ARG A 340 -1.10 -32.15 -15.17
C ARG A 340 -0.14 -32.79 -16.17
N ALA A 341 -0.34 -32.53 -17.46
CA ALA A 341 0.53 -33.02 -18.53
C ALA A 341 1.96 -32.43 -18.52
N LEU A 342 2.24 -31.42 -17.66
CA LEU A 342 3.61 -30.90 -17.47
C LEU A 342 4.46 -31.81 -16.58
N LEU A 343 3.87 -32.59 -15.65
CA LEU A 343 4.65 -33.38 -14.68
C LEU A 343 5.62 -34.38 -15.33
N PRO A 344 5.23 -35.15 -16.37
CA PRO A 344 6.16 -36.08 -17.01
C PRO A 344 7.37 -35.35 -17.62
N ALA A 345 7.14 -34.23 -18.32
CA ALA A 345 8.20 -33.43 -18.90
C ALA A 345 9.13 -32.82 -17.83
N LEU A 346 8.59 -32.40 -16.69
CA LEU A 346 9.38 -31.90 -15.56
C LEU A 346 10.20 -33.02 -14.89
N LEU A 347 9.64 -34.22 -14.76
CA LEU A 347 10.35 -35.39 -14.22
C LEU A 347 11.50 -35.80 -15.15
N GLU A 348 11.28 -35.83 -16.47
CA GLU A 348 12.35 -36.10 -17.44
C GLU A 348 13.48 -35.07 -17.34
N LEU A 349 13.14 -33.78 -17.27
CA LEU A 349 14.15 -32.72 -17.09
C LEU A 349 14.92 -32.86 -15.77
N TRP A 350 14.25 -33.29 -14.69
CA TRP A 350 14.91 -33.56 -13.41
C TRP A 350 15.92 -34.70 -13.53
N LEU A 351 15.50 -35.83 -14.13
CA LEU A 351 16.37 -36.99 -14.34
C LEU A 351 17.58 -36.63 -15.24
N GLU A 352 17.37 -35.83 -16.29
CA GLU A 352 18.47 -35.30 -17.13
C GLU A 352 19.46 -34.42 -16.33
N CYS A 353 19.02 -33.73 -15.27
CA CYS A 353 19.91 -32.92 -14.42
C CYS A 353 20.76 -33.78 -13.46
N LEU A 354 20.35 -35.01 -13.16
CA LEU A 354 21.01 -35.90 -12.20
C LEU A 354 22.05 -36.85 -12.84
N GLU A 355 22.23 -36.83 -14.16
CA GLU A 355 23.16 -37.72 -14.87
C GLU A 355 24.67 -37.37 -14.66
N GLY A 356 25.02 -36.35 -13.85
CA GLY A 356 26.40 -35.90 -13.58
C GLY A 356 26.75 -35.74 -12.08
N GLU A 357 28.03 -35.45 -11.78
CA GLU A 357 28.51 -35.25 -10.39
C GLU A 357 27.91 -33.97 -9.76
N THR A 358 27.26 -34.10 -8.60
CA THR A 358 26.52 -33.04 -7.91
C THR A 358 27.43 -31.92 -7.37
N ASP A 359 28.70 -32.21 -7.09
CA ASP A 359 29.64 -31.27 -6.48
C ASP A 359 30.16 -30.19 -7.47
N ALA A 360 30.13 -30.47 -8.78
CA ALA A 360 30.67 -29.59 -9.82
C ALA A 360 29.61 -28.76 -10.59
N LEU A 361 28.36 -28.74 -10.11
CA LEU A 361 27.27 -28.02 -10.78
C LEU A 361 27.52 -26.49 -10.78
N SER A 362 27.24 -25.79 -11.87
CA SER A 362 27.28 -24.31 -11.88
C SER A 362 26.01 -23.70 -11.30
N ASP A 363 26.05 -22.43 -10.89
CA ASP A 363 24.90 -21.72 -10.30
C ASP A 363 23.67 -21.73 -11.23
N GLY A 364 23.89 -21.62 -12.54
CA GLY A 364 22.81 -21.72 -13.53
C GLY A 364 22.11 -23.09 -13.48
N HIS A 365 22.83 -24.19 -13.26
CA HIS A 365 22.20 -25.52 -13.18
C HIS A 365 21.34 -25.66 -11.93
N VAL A 366 21.82 -25.11 -10.81
CA VAL A 366 21.05 -25.11 -9.55
C VAL A 366 19.77 -24.28 -9.73
N GLU A 367 19.82 -23.14 -10.44
CA GLU A 367 18.64 -22.34 -10.79
C GLU A 367 17.64 -23.14 -11.65
N HIS A 368 18.13 -23.90 -12.65
CA HIS A 368 17.27 -24.74 -13.50
C HIS A 368 16.55 -25.80 -12.67
N MET A 369 17.31 -26.56 -11.88
CA MET A 369 16.76 -27.59 -10.99
C MET A 369 15.70 -26.98 -10.06
N MET A 370 15.93 -25.78 -9.54
CA MET A 370 15.00 -25.12 -8.62
C MET A 370 13.68 -24.79 -9.33
N TYR A 371 13.72 -24.26 -10.56
CA TYR A 371 12.50 -24.02 -11.33
C TYR A 371 11.72 -25.30 -11.64
N ILE A 372 12.40 -26.45 -11.84
CA ILE A 372 11.73 -27.74 -12.03
C ILE A 372 10.92 -28.08 -10.77
N VAL A 373 11.56 -28.00 -9.59
CA VAL A 373 10.91 -28.27 -8.29
C VAL A 373 9.73 -27.33 -8.05
N GLU A 374 9.90 -26.03 -8.30
CA GLU A 374 8.84 -25.04 -8.07
C GLU A 374 7.67 -25.20 -9.06
N CYS A 375 7.94 -25.50 -10.33
CA CYS A 375 6.90 -25.82 -11.31
C CYS A 375 6.14 -27.09 -10.90
N ALA A 376 6.85 -28.14 -10.49
CA ALA A 376 6.24 -29.38 -10.01
C ALA A 376 5.38 -29.13 -8.77
N THR A 377 5.88 -28.34 -7.81
CA THR A 377 5.15 -27.94 -6.60
C THR A 377 3.84 -27.22 -6.97
N ALA A 378 3.88 -26.27 -7.91
CA ALA A 378 2.70 -25.54 -8.34
C ALA A 378 1.67 -26.44 -9.03
N VAL A 379 2.12 -27.38 -9.87
CA VAL A 379 1.24 -28.33 -10.56
C VAL A 379 0.58 -29.30 -9.57
N VAL A 380 1.33 -29.87 -8.63
CA VAL A 380 0.80 -30.78 -7.60
C VAL A 380 -0.16 -30.03 -6.68
N ALA A 381 0.22 -28.83 -6.21
CA ALA A 381 -0.63 -28.01 -5.34
C ALA A 381 -1.95 -27.58 -6.00
N ALA A 382 -1.97 -27.36 -7.32
CA ALA A 382 -3.19 -27.04 -8.07
C ALA A 382 -4.13 -28.24 -8.30
N ASN A 383 -3.67 -29.46 -8.04
CA ASN A 383 -4.40 -30.71 -8.31
C ASN A 383 -4.56 -31.59 -7.05
N THR A 384 -4.48 -31.00 -5.85
CA THR A 384 -4.57 -31.73 -4.58
C THR A 384 -5.88 -32.52 -4.44
N ASP A 385 -7.01 -31.93 -4.82
CA ASP A 385 -8.34 -32.55 -4.65
C ASP A 385 -8.45 -33.88 -5.42
N ARG A 386 -7.84 -33.95 -6.61
CA ARG A 386 -7.83 -35.16 -7.44
C ARG A 386 -6.85 -36.21 -6.92
N LEU A 387 -5.72 -35.78 -6.36
CA LEU A 387 -4.76 -36.68 -5.73
C LEU A 387 -5.25 -37.21 -4.36
N LEU A 388 -6.23 -36.54 -3.74
CA LEU A 388 -6.91 -37.01 -2.53
C LEU A 388 -8.06 -37.98 -2.82
N ALA A 389 -8.80 -37.78 -3.91
CA ALA A 389 -9.98 -38.57 -4.30
C ALA A 389 -9.66 -39.94 -4.94
N VAL A 390 -8.62 -40.63 -4.46
CA VAL A 390 -8.09 -41.85 -5.08
C VAL A 390 -8.95 -43.07 -4.73
N ASP A 391 -9.76 -43.52 -5.68
CA ASP A 391 -10.40 -44.85 -5.70
C ASP A 391 -9.44 -45.91 -6.26
N GLU A 392 -9.65 -47.21 -5.98
CA GLU A 392 -8.79 -48.32 -6.45
C GLU A 392 -8.54 -48.32 -7.97
N GLU A 393 -9.45 -47.77 -8.77
CA GLU A 393 -9.32 -47.62 -10.24
C GLU A 393 -8.34 -46.50 -10.66
N SER A 394 -8.06 -45.53 -9.79
CA SER A 394 -7.22 -44.35 -10.08
C SER A 394 -5.72 -44.60 -9.91
N LYS A 395 -5.30 -45.76 -9.37
CA LYS A 395 -3.89 -46.19 -9.32
C LYS A 395 -3.29 -46.42 -10.73
N GLY A 396 -4.14 -46.56 -11.76
CA GLY A 396 -3.76 -46.62 -13.16
C GLY A 396 -3.62 -45.26 -13.87
N ASP A 397 -3.99 -44.14 -13.24
CA ASP A 397 -3.86 -42.80 -13.84
C ASP A 397 -2.37 -42.44 -13.97
N GLU A 398 -1.92 -42.18 -15.19
CA GLU A 398 -0.53 -41.80 -15.51
C GLU A 398 -0.08 -40.61 -14.63
N PHE A 399 -0.97 -39.65 -14.38
CA PHE A 399 -0.68 -38.48 -13.55
C PHE A 399 -0.38 -38.83 -12.09
N PHE A 400 -1.12 -39.80 -11.52
CA PHE A 400 -0.91 -40.26 -10.15
C PHE A 400 0.43 -41.02 -10.05
N GLN A 401 0.71 -41.91 -11.00
CA GLN A 401 1.98 -42.65 -11.04
C GLN A 401 3.19 -41.73 -11.23
N THR A 402 3.10 -40.71 -12.10
CA THR A 402 4.16 -39.72 -12.26
C THR A 402 4.36 -38.92 -10.96
N SER A 403 3.30 -38.58 -10.25
CA SER A 403 3.38 -37.85 -8.97
C SER A 403 4.06 -38.70 -7.87
N VAL A 404 3.75 -40.00 -7.79
CA VAL A 404 4.45 -40.93 -6.87
C VAL A 404 5.94 -41.01 -7.22
N ARG A 405 6.30 -41.20 -8.50
CA ARG A 405 7.71 -41.23 -8.93
C ARG A 405 8.43 -39.92 -8.66
N LEU A 406 7.78 -38.79 -8.90
CA LEU A 406 8.31 -37.46 -8.63
C LEU A 406 8.62 -37.30 -7.14
N CYS A 407 7.72 -37.75 -6.26
CA CYS A 407 7.97 -37.76 -4.81
C CYS A 407 9.15 -38.67 -4.43
N ASP A 408 9.23 -39.87 -5.00
CA ASP A 408 10.30 -40.85 -4.72
C ASP A 408 11.69 -40.31 -5.13
N GLU A 409 11.79 -39.68 -6.30
CA GLU A 409 13.06 -39.14 -6.82
C GLU A 409 13.49 -37.82 -6.12
N LEU A 410 12.58 -36.86 -5.95
CA LEU A 410 12.91 -35.52 -5.42
C LEU A 410 13.02 -35.46 -3.90
N LEU A 411 12.32 -36.34 -3.17
CA LEU A 411 12.25 -36.31 -1.70
C LEU A 411 12.84 -37.56 -1.04
N ALA A 412 13.59 -38.35 -1.80
CA ALA A 412 14.40 -39.46 -1.28
C ALA A 412 15.31 -38.96 -0.14
N PRO A 413 15.70 -39.84 0.81
CA PRO A 413 16.66 -39.49 1.85
C PRO A 413 18.00 -39.01 1.27
N GLU A 414 18.39 -39.51 0.09
CA GLU A 414 19.63 -39.13 -0.60
C GLU A 414 19.52 -37.79 -1.35
N SER A 415 18.30 -37.35 -1.71
CA SER A 415 18.08 -36.12 -2.49
C SER A 415 17.59 -34.93 -1.66
N PHE A 416 17.03 -35.16 -0.45
CA PHE A 416 16.60 -34.09 0.44
C PHE A 416 16.94 -34.35 1.94
N PRO A 417 17.64 -33.41 2.61
CA PRO A 417 18.23 -32.17 2.08
C PRO A 417 19.49 -32.42 1.25
N MET A 418 19.67 -31.68 0.15
CA MET A 418 20.93 -31.68 -0.61
C MET A 418 22.04 -31.05 0.24
N LEU A 419 23.06 -31.83 0.55
CA LEU A 419 24.23 -31.41 1.33
C LEU A 419 25.49 -31.49 0.45
N PRO A 420 26.47 -30.58 0.64
CA PRO A 420 27.76 -30.67 -0.04
C PRO A 420 28.49 -31.95 0.37
N SER A 421 29.26 -32.55 -0.54
CA SER A 421 30.10 -33.70 -0.18
C SER A 421 31.15 -33.36 0.90
N ALA A 422 31.72 -34.40 1.50
CA ALA A 422 32.74 -34.24 2.54
C ALA A 422 33.96 -33.42 2.06
N SER A 423 34.34 -33.56 0.78
CA SER A 423 35.43 -32.79 0.15
C SER A 423 35.06 -31.33 -0.09
N ALA A 424 33.83 -31.05 -0.54
CA ALA A 424 33.32 -29.68 -0.71
C ALA A 424 33.11 -28.95 0.62
N SER A 425 32.73 -29.66 1.68
CA SER A 425 32.59 -29.13 3.04
C SER A 425 33.93 -28.72 3.66
N LEU A 426 35.01 -29.46 3.37
CA LEU A 426 36.38 -29.14 3.78
C LEU A 426 36.96 -27.93 3.04
N ALA A 427 36.68 -27.79 1.73
CA ALA A 427 37.04 -26.62 0.95
C ALA A 427 36.23 -25.36 1.31
N ALA A 428 35.02 -25.54 1.84
CA ALA A 428 34.15 -24.45 2.30
C ALA A 428 34.52 -23.87 3.66
N ALA A 429 35.18 -24.65 4.52
CA ALA A 429 35.62 -24.19 5.82
C ALA A 429 36.66 -23.06 5.73
N THR A 430 37.31 -22.88 4.57
CA THR A 430 38.24 -21.78 4.30
C THR A 430 37.55 -20.50 3.80
N ASP A 431 36.35 -20.59 3.21
CA ASP A 431 35.54 -19.46 2.73
C ASP A 431 34.28 -19.31 3.59
N GLY A 432 34.44 -18.76 4.80
CA GLY A 432 33.46 -18.74 5.90
C GLY A 432 32.09 -18.09 5.67
N LEU A 433 31.66 -17.82 4.42
CA LEU A 433 30.38 -17.19 4.08
C LEU A 433 29.60 -17.86 2.92
N GLY A 434 30.22 -18.74 2.12
CA GLY A 434 29.71 -19.04 0.76
C GLY A 434 28.84 -20.29 0.58
N LEU A 435 29.20 -21.42 1.20
CA LEU A 435 28.75 -22.72 0.66
C LEU A 435 27.33 -23.17 1.08
N LEU A 436 26.87 -22.76 2.26
CA LEU A 436 25.48 -23.03 2.70
C LEU A 436 24.45 -22.23 1.88
N SER A 437 24.85 -21.10 1.29
CA SER A 437 23.96 -20.26 0.49
C SER A 437 23.55 -20.92 -0.83
N ARG A 438 24.45 -21.69 -1.46
CA ARG A 438 24.26 -22.23 -2.81
C ARG A 438 23.10 -23.22 -2.88
N TRP A 439 22.99 -24.13 -1.91
CA TRP A 439 21.95 -25.16 -1.87
C TRP A 439 20.70 -24.73 -1.10
N HIS A 440 20.72 -23.55 -0.47
CA HIS A 440 19.61 -23.10 0.37
C HIS A 440 18.33 -22.89 -0.43
N GLY A 441 18.40 -22.17 -1.56
CA GLY A 441 17.23 -21.95 -2.42
C GLY A 441 16.61 -23.27 -2.90
N MET A 442 17.47 -24.23 -3.26
CA MET A 442 17.06 -25.57 -3.66
C MET A 442 16.36 -26.32 -2.52
N ASN A 443 17.00 -26.42 -1.36
CA ASN A 443 16.45 -27.13 -0.20
C ASN A 443 15.17 -26.49 0.32
N ALA A 444 15.03 -25.17 0.21
CA ALA A 444 13.78 -24.48 0.50
C ALA A 444 12.67 -24.84 -0.51
N ALA A 445 12.98 -24.90 -1.81
CA ALA A 445 12.02 -25.35 -2.83
C ALA A 445 11.57 -26.81 -2.60
N LEU A 446 12.52 -27.71 -2.30
CA LEU A 446 12.24 -29.11 -1.94
C LEU A 446 11.40 -29.21 -0.66
N SER A 447 11.68 -28.38 0.34
CA SER A 447 10.89 -28.32 1.57
C SER A 447 9.44 -27.88 1.32
N LYS A 448 9.23 -26.91 0.40
CA LYS A 448 7.87 -26.50 -0.01
C LYS A 448 7.14 -27.63 -0.73
N LEU A 449 7.83 -28.36 -1.61
CA LEU A 449 7.29 -29.55 -2.29
C LEU A 449 6.90 -30.63 -1.27
N ALA A 450 7.78 -30.92 -0.30
CA ALA A 450 7.52 -31.86 0.79
C ALA A 450 6.26 -31.48 1.57
N CYS A 451 6.09 -30.20 1.91
CA CYS A 451 4.88 -29.72 2.60
C CYS A 451 3.58 -29.94 1.78
N VAL A 452 3.65 -29.89 0.45
CA VAL A 452 2.50 -30.19 -0.41
C VAL A 452 2.18 -31.69 -0.37
N TYR A 453 3.20 -32.56 -0.44
CA TYR A 453 3.01 -34.02 -0.35
C TYR A 453 2.58 -34.50 1.03
N LEU A 454 3.01 -33.86 2.12
CA LEU A 454 2.54 -34.17 3.48
C LEU A 454 1.01 -34.00 3.63
N ARG A 455 0.37 -33.22 2.74
CA ARG A 455 -1.09 -33.08 2.66
C ARG A 455 -1.76 -34.14 1.77
N LEU A 456 -0.99 -35.03 1.15
CA LEU A 456 -1.43 -36.08 0.22
C LEU A 456 -1.05 -37.47 0.76
N PRO A 457 -1.72 -37.95 1.83
CA PRO A 457 -1.40 -39.25 2.44
C PRO A 457 -1.59 -40.43 1.48
N SER A 458 -2.47 -40.31 0.49
CA SER A 458 -2.69 -41.30 -0.58
C SER A 458 -1.43 -41.56 -1.41
N VAL A 459 -0.70 -40.51 -1.78
CA VAL A 459 0.53 -40.61 -2.59
C VAL A 459 1.67 -41.21 -1.76
N LEU A 460 1.83 -40.75 -0.52
CA LEU A 460 2.91 -41.20 0.37
C LEU A 460 2.79 -42.69 0.73
N ARG A 461 1.58 -43.24 0.83
CA ARG A 461 1.36 -44.68 1.09
C ARG A 461 1.76 -45.59 -0.07
N CYS A 462 1.86 -45.07 -1.30
CA CYS A 462 2.16 -45.87 -2.50
C CYS A 462 3.66 -45.97 -2.82
N ILE A 463 4.53 -45.35 -2.02
CA ILE A 463 5.99 -45.42 -2.16
C ILE A 463 6.48 -46.78 -1.62
N LYS A 464 7.50 -47.37 -2.26
CA LYS A 464 7.88 -48.79 -2.13
C LYS A 464 8.48 -49.22 -0.77
N VAL A 465 8.45 -48.39 0.27
CA VAL A 465 9.01 -48.69 1.59
C VAL A 465 7.95 -48.40 2.67
N SER A 466 7.50 -49.44 3.37
CA SER A 466 6.56 -49.49 4.51
C SER A 466 5.93 -48.15 4.95
N GLY A 467 4.73 -47.87 4.42
CA GLY A 467 4.06 -46.57 4.38
C GLY A 467 3.58 -45.88 5.67
N ALA A 468 4.10 -46.23 6.86
CA ALA A 468 3.84 -45.49 8.12
C ALA A 468 5.10 -44.76 8.65
N GLN A 469 6.30 -45.32 8.42
CA GLN A 469 7.56 -44.72 8.90
C GLN A 469 8.05 -43.57 8.00
N GLN A 470 7.53 -43.46 6.77
CA GLN A 470 7.96 -42.45 5.80
C GLN A 470 7.33 -41.06 5.99
N THR A 471 6.06 -40.99 6.41
CA THR A 471 5.39 -39.71 6.63
C THR A 471 5.99 -38.99 7.84
N GLU A 472 6.21 -39.73 8.92
CA GLU A 472 6.87 -39.23 10.14
C GLU A 472 8.34 -38.87 9.85
N SER A 473 9.06 -39.66 9.05
CA SER A 473 10.46 -39.33 8.71
C SER A 473 10.60 -38.17 7.72
N LEU A 474 9.68 -37.98 6.76
CA LEU A 474 9.71 -36.82 5.86
C LEU A 474 9.40 -35.53 6.63
N GLU A 475 8.37 -35.54 7.47
CA GLU A 475 8.01 -34.39 8.30
C GLU A 475 9.13 -34.02 9.27
N HIS A 476 9.71 -35.01 9.95
CA HIS A 476 10.86 -34.82 10.82
C HIS A 476 12.09 -34.29 10.05
N ARG A 477 12.37 -34.78 8.83
CA ARG A 477 13.47 -34.25 7.99
C ARG A 477 13.28 -32.78 7.62
N VAL A 478 12.08 -32.37 7.22
CA VAL A 478 11.79 -30.96 6.90
C VAL A 478 11.95 -30.08 8.14
N ARG A 479 11.40 -30.50 9.29
CA ARG A 479 11.54 -29.77 10.56
C ARG A 479 13.00 -29.64 10.98
N THR A 480 13.76 -30.73 10.94
CA THR A 480 15.20 -30.74 11.27
C THR A 480 16.00 -29.87 10.33
N TYR A 481 15.69 -29.85 9.03
CA TYR A 481 16.32 -28.94 8.08
C TYR A 481 16.06 -27.46 8.45
N VAL A 482 14.82 -27.08 8.73
CA VAL A 482 14.49 -25.69 9.11
C VAL A 482 15.18 -25.30 10.42
N ILE A 483 15.10 -26.15 11.45
CA ILE A 483 15.70 -25.89 12.78
C ILE A 483 17.22 -25.78 12.67
N SER A 484 17.88 -26.74 12.01
CA SER A 484 19.34 -26.74 11.85
C SER A 484 19.83 -25.57 11.00
N THR A 485 19.07 -25.15 9.98
CA THR A 485 19.42 -23.98 9.17
C THR A 485 19.30 -22.71 10.00
N LEU A 486 18.19 -22.50 10.71
CA LEU A 486 18.03 -21.33 11.58
C LEU A 486 19.08 -21.29 12.69
N ALA A 487 19.45 -22.44 13.29
CA ALA A 487 20.49 -22.52 14.31
C ALA A 487 21.86 -22.04 13.77
N LYS A 488 22.27 -22.47 12.58
CA LYS A 488 23.52 -22.02 11.94
C LYS A 488 23.58 -20.50 11.74
N TYR A 489 22.46 -19.88 11.36
CA TYR A 489 22.38 -18.43 11.20
C TYR A 489 22.25 -17.66 12.52
N GLN A 490 22.10 -18.32 13.66
CA GLN A 490 22.15 -17.66 14.99
C GLN A 490 23.59 -17.40 15.45
N GLU A 491 24.54 -18.23 15.03
CA GLU A 491 25.92 -18.26 15.55
C GLU A 491 26.72 -16.98 15.27
N SER A 492 26.46 -16.27 14.16
CA SER A 492 27.15 -15.02 13.81
C SER A 492 26.17 -13.84 13.67
N ALA A 493 26.52 -12.71 14.29
CA ALA A 493 25.77 -11.46 14.16
C ALA A 493 25.88 -10.85 12.76
N GLU A 494 26.99 -11.08 12.07
CA GLU A 494 27.23 -10.58 10.71
C GLU A 494 26.31 -11.27 9.70
N LEU A 495 26.15 -12.61 9.82
CA LEU A 495 25.26 -13.39 8.97
C LEU A 495 23.80 -12.99 9.10
N ARG A 496 23.37 -12.54 10.29
CA ARG A 496 22.00 -12.04 10.53
C ARG A 496 21.73 -10.68 9.88
N ALA A 497 22.77 -9.87 9.67
CA ALA A 497 22.67 -8.52 9.16
C ALA A 497 22.81 -8.41 7.63
N VAL A 498 23.24 -9.48 6.94
CA VAL A 498 23.40 -9.46 5.47
C VAL A 498 22.04 -9.34 4.79
N ALA A 499 21.90 -8.40 3.85
CA ALA A 499 20.66 -8.20 3.09
C ALA A 499 20.22 -9.46 2.31
N SER A 500 21.18 -10.29 1.85
CA SER A 500 20.90 -11.56 1.17
C SER A 500 20.28 -12.63 2.08
N MET A 501 20.34 -12.47 3.41
CA MET A 501 19.67 -13.38 4.36
C MET A 501 18.15 -13.39 4.17
N GLN A 502 17.55 -12.33 3.63
CA GLN A 502 16.13 -12.32 3.29
C GLN A 502 15.77 -13.43 2.29
N ASN A 503 16.63 -13.68 1.30
CA ASN A 503 16.43 -14.72 0.29
C ASN A 503 16.45 -16.13 0.90
N VAL A 504 17.05 -16.27 2.09
CA VAL A 504 17.13 -17.52 2.85
C VAL A 504 15.95 -17.65 3.80
N LEU A 505 15.71 -16.59 4.58
CA LEU A 505 14.73 -16.55 5.67
C LEU A 505 13.29 -16.61 5.17
N GLN A 506 12.93 -15.85 4.14
CA GLN A 506 11.55 -15.80 3.66
C GLN A 506 11.04 -17.17 3.19
N PRO A 507 11.78 -17.94 2.36
CA PRO A 507 11.39 -19.30 2.01
C PRO A 507 11.27 -20.23 3.22
N LEU A 508 12.14 -20.11 4.23
CA LEU A 508 12.04 -20.91 5.46
C LEU A 508 10.77 -20.59 6.26
N LEU A 509 10.45 -19.31 6.43
CA LEU A 509 9.22 -18.89 7.12
C LEU A 509 7.97 -19.35 6.36
N GLU A 510 8.00 -19.33 5.02
CA GLU A 510 6.93 -19.92 4.19
C GLU A 510 6.77 -21.43 4.42
N VAL A 511 7.87 -22.18 4.51
CA VAL A 511 7.84 -23.62 4.85
C VAL A 511 7.25 -23.82 6.24
N VAL A 512 7.69 -23.05 7.23
CA VAL A 512 7.12 -23.10 8.60
C VAL A 512 5.62 -22.84 8.56
N MET A 513 5.15 -21.81 7.85
CA MET A 513 3.72 -21.58 7.69
C MET A 513 3.01 -22.78 7.08
N LEU A 514 3.58 -23.43 6.06
CA LEU A 514 2.96 -24.57 5.40
C LEU A 514 2.84 -25.80 6.30
N ILE A 515 3.82 -26.03 7.19
CA ILE A 515 3.81 -27.09 8.21
C ILE A 515 2.76 -26.79 9.28
N LEU A 516 2.61 -25.53 9.70
CA LEU A 516 1.68 -25.13 10.75
C LEU A 516 0.22 -25.04 10.27
N MET A 517 -0.04 -25.03 8.96
CA MET A 517 -1.39 -25.00 8.43
C MET A 517 -2.15 -26.30 8.76
N PRO A 518 -3.38 -26.23 9.30
CA PRO A 518 -4.17 -27.41 9.60
C PRO A 518 -4.52 -28.17 8.32
N VAL A 519 -4.35 -29.50 8.33
CA VAL A 519 -4.83 -30.39 7.27
C VAL A 519 -6.36 -30.41 7.33
N GLN A 520 -7.03 -29.66 6.44
CA GLN A 520 -8.48 -29.70 6.33
C GLN A 520 -8.89 -31.02 5.65
N GLY A 521 -9.25 -32.01 6.46
CA GLY A 521 -9.85 -33.24 5.95
C GLY A 521 -9.51 -34.49 6.77
N HIS A 522 -10.09 -34.63 7.96
CA HIS A 522 -10.41 -35.95 8.50
C HIS A 522 -11.71 -35.85 9.29
N GLY A 523 -12.79 -36.36 8.68
CA GLY A 523 -13.98 -36.80 9.40
C GLY A 523 -13.71 -38.15 10.05
N GLU A 524 -12.69 -38.23 10.91
CA GLU A 524 -12.45 -39.41 11.74
C GLU A 524 -13.04 -39.19 13.13
N SER A 525 -13.84 -40.16 13.55
CA SER A 525 -14.62 -40.14 14.78
C SER A 525 -13.76 -39.93 16.03
N PRO A 526 -14.29 -39.32 17.11
CA PRO A 526 -13.51 -38.76 18.22
C PRO A 526 -12.96 -39.79 19.23
N LYS A 527 -12.77 -41.06 18.87
CA LYS A 527 -12.45 -42.12 19.84
C LYS A 527 -11.02 -42.68 19.80
N ASP A 528 -10.26 -42.54 18.70
CA ASP A 528 -8.92 -43.18 18.61
C ASP A 528 -7.72 -42.23 18.68
N VAL A 529 -7.92 -40.93 18.91
CA VAL A 529 -6.84 -39.90 18.81
C VAL A 529 -6.09 -39.64 20.14
N ARG A 530 -6.47 -40.27 21.26
CA ARG A 530 -5.96 -39.86 22.59
C ARG A 530 -4.52 -40.30 22.95
N GLN A 531 -3.80 -41.01 22.09
CA GLN A 531 -2.45 -41.52 22.44
C GLN A 531 -1.31 -41.10 21.52
N THR A 532 -1.56 -40.50 20.34
CA THR A 532 -0.50 -40.07 19.40
C THR A 532 -0.25 -38.55 19.37
N ASP A 533 -1.08 -37.74 20.03
CA ASP A 533 -1.04 -36.26 19.94
C ASP A 533 0.09 -35.57 20.73
N ASN A 534 0.73 -36.25 21.70
CA ASN A 534 1.73 -35.58 22.55
C ASN A 534 3.06 -35.28 21.81
N GLY A 535 3.51 -36.14 20.90
CA GLY A 535 4.77 -35.94 20.17
C GLY A 535 4.73 -34.80 19.14
N ALA A 536 3.63 -34.70 18.37
CA ALA A 536 3.47 -33.68 17.32
C ALA A 536 3.36 -32.25 17.89
N VAL A 537 2.73 -32.12 19.07
CA VAL A 537 2.61 -30.84 19.77
C VAL A 537 3.97 -30.36 20.30
N ASP A 538 4.86 -31.26 20.69
CA ASP A 538 6.20 -30.92 21.17
C ASP A 538 7.15 -30.54 20.02
N GLU A 539 7.08 -31.21 18.87
CA GLU A 539 7.85 -30.83 17.68
C GLU A 539 7.40 -29.47 17.10
N GLN A 540 6.10 -29.16 17.14
CA GLN A 540 5.56 -27.86 16.71
C GLN A 540 6.06 -26.70 17.61
N LYS A 541 6.15 -26.94 18.92
CA LYS A 541 6.74 -25.97 19.87
C LYS A 541 8.21 -25.72 19.55
N LEU A 542 8.99 -26.78 19.32
CA LEU A 542 10.42 -26.67 18.99
C LEU A 542 10.66 -25.83 17.72
N LEU A 543 9.81 -25.99 16.70
CA LEU A 543 9.88 -25.20 15.47
C LEU A 543 9.62 -23.71 15.72
N LEU A 544 8.54 -23.39 16.45
CA LEU A 544 8.19 -22.00 16.79
C LEU A 544 9.22 -21.37 17.74
N GLU A 545 9.79 -22.13 18.67
CA GLU A 545 10.89 -21.69 19.52
C GLU A 545 12.14 -21.36 18.71
N ALA A 546 12.50 -22.18 17.72
CA ALA A 546 13.66 -21.93 16.86
C ALA A 546 13.51 -20.61 16.07
N VAL A 547 12.33 -20.35 15.51
CA VAL A 547 12.01 -19.07 14.84
C VAL A 547 12.06 -17.91 15.82
N THR A 548 11.54 -18.10 17.04
CA THR A 548 11.50 -17.05 18.06
C THR A 548 12.90 -16.68 18.56
N ARG A 549 13.77 -17.68 18.81
CA ARG A 549 15.18 -17.46 19.17
C ARG A 549 15.91 -16.66 18.09
N PHE A 550 15.68 -16.99 16.82
CA PHE A 550 16.24 -16.21 15.71
C PHE A 550 15.68 -14.78 15.68
N TYR A 551 14.37 -14.60 15.88
CA TYR A 551 13.70 -13.30 15.84
C TYR A 551 14.19 -12.34 16.93
N VAL A 552 14.30 -12.81 18.17
CA VAL A 552 14.77 -12.01 19.33
C VAL A 552 16.19 -11.48 19.11
N LEU A 553 17.03 -12.24 18.41
CA LEU A 553 18.40 -11.87 18.10
C LEU A 553 18.50 -10.87 16.93
N CYS A 554 17.45 -10.67 16.13
CA CYS A 554 17.52 -9.78 14.98
C CYS A 554 17.49 -8.29 15.39
N SER A 555 18.26 -7.46 14.70
CA SER A 555 18.21 -6.01 14.87
C SER A 555 16.86 -5.46 14.37
N PRO A 556 16.18 -4.56 15.10
CA PRO A 556 14.87 -4.01 14.71
C PRO A 556 14.86 -3.29 13.35
N LYS A 557 16.02 -2.79 12.89
CA LYS A 557 16.16 -2.16 11.56
C LYS A 557 16.37 -3.15 10.41
N SER A 558 16.70 -4.41 10.73
CA SER A 558 17.03 -5.41 9.71
C SER A 558 15.80 -5.87 8.93
N VAL A 559 16.00 -6.26 7.67
CA VAL A 559 14.94 -6.87 6.85
C VAL A 559 14.49 -8.21 7.44
N SER A 560 15.44 -8.97 8.00
CA SER A 560 15.21 -10.23 8.70
C SER A 560 14.21 -10.08 9.85
N PHE A 561 14.37 -9.03 10.67
CA PHE A 561 13.45 -8.72 11.75
C PHE A 561 12.03 -8.47 11.24
N ARG A 562 11.87 -7.64 10.19
CA ARG A 562 10.56 -7.34 9.59
C ARG A 562 9.89 -8.58 8.99
N CYS A 563 10.66 -9.47 8.36
CA CYS A 563 10.14 -10.74 7.83
C CYS A 563 9.61 -11.64 8.96
N CYS A 564 10.37 -11.77 10.05
CA CYS A 564 9.93 -12.49 11.23
C CYS A 564 8.70 -11.84 11.88
N THR A 565 8.65 -10.51 12.00
CA THR A 565 7.48 -9.79 12.50
C THR A 565 6.23 -10.11 11.67
N ALA A 566 6.32 -10.04 10.34
CA ALA A 566 5.19 -10.34 9.46
C ALA A 566 4.67 -11.77 9.66
N PHE A 567 5.58 -12.75 9.73
CA PHE A 567 5.25 -14.14 10.01
C PHE A 567 4.54 -14.30 11.37
N VAL A 568 5.09 -13.71 12.43
CA VAL A 568 4.53 -13.82 13.78
C VAL A 568 3.15 -13.18 13.88
N VAL A 569 2.95 -12.02 13.23
CA VAL A 569 1.64 -11.36 13.16
C VAL A 569 0.60 -12.26 12.49
N ASP A 570 0.98 -12.98 11.42
CA ASP A 570 0.09 -13.94 10.77
C ASP A 570 -0.25 -15.14 11.68
N GLN A 571 0.74 -15.66 12.42
CA GLN A 571 0.50 -16.73 13.39
C GLN A 571 -0.43 -16.29 14.53
N LEU A 572 -0.24 -15.08 15.07
CA LEU A 572 -1.12 -14.52 16.10
C LEU A 572 -2.52 -14.26 15.57
N ALA A 573 -2.66 -13.74 14.35
CA ALA A 573 -3.97 -13.52 13.74
C ALA A 573 -4.76 -14.84 13.58
N VAL A 574 -4.08 -15.95 13.31
CA VAL A 574 -4.70 -17.28 13.24
C VAL A 574 -5.05 -17.81 14.64
N ALA A 575 -4.12 -17.74 15.60
CA ALA A 575 -4.32 -18.26 16.95
C ALA A 575 -5.45 -17.53 17.71
N MET A 576 -5.54 -16.21 17.55
CA MET A 576 -6.44 -15.36 18.35
C MET A 576 -7.88 -15.27 17.81
N ARG A 577 -8.16 -15.82 16.60
CA ARG A 577 -9.51 -15.87 15.99
C ARG A 577 -10.43 -16.98 16.54
N GLY A 578 -9.99 -17.71 17.56
CA GLY A 578 -10.86 -18.59 18.37
C GLY A 578 -11.39 -19.86 17.70
N GLN A 579 -10.98 -20.19 16.46
CA GLN A 579 -11.48 -21.36 15.72
C GLN A 579 -10.46 -22.51 15.52
N GLN A 580 -9.25 -22.43 16.08
CA GLN A 580 -8.16 -23.40 15.82
C GLN A 580 -7.67 -24.11 17.09
N ARG A 581 -7.21 -25.37 16.93
CA ARG A 581 -6.63 -26.24 17.98
C ARG A 581 -5.22 -25.78 18.44
N GLN A 582 -4.63 -24.76 17.83
CA GLN A 582 -3.26 -24.32 18.10
C GLN A 582 -3.22 -23.35 19.29
N ARG A 583 -2.96 -23.86 20.50
CA ARG A 583 -2.69 -23.04 21.69
C ARG A 583 -1.22 -22.65 21.73
N LEU A 584 -0.93 -21.36 21.54
CA LEU A 584 0.42 -20.83 21.71
C LEU A 584 0.75 -20.70 23.21
N ALA A 585 1.99 -21.03 23.58
CA ALA A 585 2.45 -20.84 24.95
C ALA A 585 2.67 -19.35 25.24
N TRP A 586 2.12 -18.85 26.35
CA TRP A 586 2.24 -17.44 26.74
C TRP A 586 3.68 -16.91 26.86
N PRO A 587 4.68 -17.67 27.35
CA PRO A 587 6.07 -17.20 27.35
C PRO A 587 6.60 -16.84 25.97
N LEU A 588 6.21 -17.59 24.95
CA LEU A 588 6.61 -17.36 23.55
C LEU A 588 5.88 -16.15 22.96
N VAL A 589 4.59 -16.00 23.27
CA VAL A 589 3.80 -14.80 22.88
C VAL A 589 4.40 -13.54 23.49
N MET A 590 4.83 -13.58 24.76
CA MET A 590 5.42 -12.41 25.41
C MET A 590 6.76 -11.99 24.80
N GLN A 591 7.60 -12.95 24.37
CA GLN A 591 8.81 -12.63 23.60
C GLN A 591 8.50 -11.90 22.29
N TRP A 592 7.42 -12.29 21.62
CA TRP A 592 6.96 -11.61 20.40
C TRP A 592 6.43 -10.20 20.65
N VAL A 593 5.69 -10.01 21.76
CA VAL A 593 5.18 -8.70 22.18
C VAL A 593 6.33 -7.73 22.45
N VAL A 594 7.41 -8.18 23.09
CA VAL A 594 8.63 -7.37 23.31
C VAL A 594 9.24 -6.95 21.96
N CYS A 595 9.35 -7.85 21.00
CA CYS A 595 9.83 -7.51 19.66
C CYS A 595 8.88 -6.53 18.94
N PHE A 596 7.56 -6.67 19.07
CA PHE A 596 6.61 -5.70 18.49
C PHE A 596 6.78 -4.32 19.09
N ALA A 597 6.95 -4.20 20.42
CA ALA A 597 7.21 -2.93 21.06
C ALA A 597 8.52 -2.28 20.55
N ASN A 598 9.58 -3.10 20.36
CA ASN A 598 10.82 -2.65 19.73
C ASN A 598 10.60 -2.17 18.28
N LEU A 599 9.75 -2.84 17.50
CA LEU A 599 9.39 -2.42 16.14
C LEU A 599 8.66 -1.08 16.14
N LEU A 600 7.76 -0.84 17.10
CA LEU A 600 6.99 0.39 17.18
C LEU A 600 7.89 1.59 17.51
N GLY A 601 8.77 1.48 18.51
CA GLY A 601 9.84 2.48 18.73
C GLY A 601 10.79 2.63 17.53
N GLN A 602 10.85 1.57 16.71
CA GLN A 602 11.46 1.34 15.38
C GLN A 602 10.75 1.90 14.13
N LEU A 603 9.59 2.54 14.32
CA LEU A 603 8.61 3.04 13.33
C LEU A 603 9.15 3.76 12.07
N GLU A 604 9.32 3.17 10.88
CA GLU A 604 9.62 3.95 9.65
C GLU A 604 8.41 4.08 8.72
N PRO A 605 8.17 5.24 8.05
CA PRO A 605 7.00 5.44 7.18
C PRO A 605 6.88 4.40 6.06
N GLN A 606 8.00 3.91 5.54
CA GLN A 606 8.05 2.87 4.50
C GLN A 606 7.48 1.51 4.93
N HIS A 607 7.29 1.27 6.23
CA HIS A 607 6.83 0.00 6.78
C HIS A 607 5.54 0.14 7.60
N MET A 608 4.74 1.19 7.32
CA MET A 608 3.53 1.50 8.06
C MET A 608 2.50 0.36 8.07
N GLU A 609 2.35 -0.35 6.95
CA GLU A 609 1.41 -1.46 6.84
C GLU A 609 1.75 -2.60 7.84
N LEU A 610 3.04 -2.91 7.98
CA LEU A 610 3.49 -3.87 8.98
C LEU A 610 3.22 -3.35 10.39
N GLY A 611 3.50 -2.07 10.65
CA GLY A 611 3.20 -1.41 11.93
C GLY A 611 1.72 -1.48 12.31
N ARG A 612 0.80 -1.21 11.38
CA ARG A 612 -0.66 -1.33 11.59
C ARG A 612 -1.08 -2.76 11.92
N ARG A 613 -0.59 -3.75 11.17
CA ARG A 613 -0.88 -5.16 11.43
C ARG A 613 -0.32 -5.63 12.77
N SER A 614 0.90 -5.21 13.12
CA SER A 614 1.51 -5.46 14.43
C SER A 614 0.73 -4.83 15.58
N LEU A 615 0.19 -3.61 15.39
CA LEU A 615 -0.66 -2.95 16.37
C LEU A 615 -1.96 -3.73 16.60
N LEU A 616 -2.66 -4.16 15.55
CA LEU A 616 -3.87 -4.95 15.68
C LEU A 616 -3.61 -6.30 16.37
N ALA A 617 -2.49 -6.94 16.03
CA ALA A 617 -2.05 -8.16 16.72
C ALA A 617 -1.77 -7.89 18.20
N LEU A 618 -1.05 -6.81 18.53
CA LEU A 618 -0.76 -6.43 19.90
C LEU A 618 -2.04 -6.15 20.70
N ILE A 619 -2.99 -5.41 20.13
CA ILE A 619 -4.31 -5.17 20.75
C ILE A 619 -5.04 -6.51 20.99
N SER A 620 -5.01 -7.43 20.03
CA SER A 620 -5.65 -8.74 20.20
C SER A 620 -5.03 -9.58 21.31
N VAL A 621 -3.70 -9.50 21.49
CA VAL A 621 -2.97 -10.15 22.58
C VAL A 621 -3.28 -9.52 23.92
N LEU A 622 -3.23 -8.19 24.01
CA LEU A 622 -3.53 -7.46 25.25
C LEU A 622 -4.97 -7.68 25.74
N LYS A 623 -5.94 -7.83 24.83
CA LYS A 623 -7.34 -8.17 25.19
C LYS A 623 -7.49 -9.53 25.86
N GLN A 624 -6.60 -10.47 25.60
CA GLN A 624 -6.66 -11.85 26.10
C GLN A 624 -5.54 -12.16 27.11
N LEU A 625 -4.80 -11.15 27.55
CA LEU A 625 -3.63 -11.29 28.40
C LEU A 625 -4.01 -11.86 29.79
N PRO A 626 -3.40 -12.96 30.26
CA PRO A 626 -3.59 -13.45 31.61
C PRO A 626 -3.01 -12.47 32.64
N ALA A 627 -3.63 -12.40 33.82
CA ALA A 627 -3.21 -11.49 34.90
C ALA A 627 -1.74 -11.69 35.32
N GLU A 628 -1.20 -12.91 35.21
CA GLU A 628 0.19 -13.25 35.55
C GLU A 628 1.23 -12.51 34.69
N TYR A 629 0.89 -12.17 33.43
CA TYR A 629 1.77 -11.47 32.50
C TYR A 629 1.47 -9.98 32.41
N ALA A 630 0.53 -9.47 33.21
CA ALA A 630 0.21 -8.05 33.28
C ALA A 630 1.26 -7.23 34.05
N SER A 631 2.12 -7.90 34.83
CA SER A 631 3.22 -7.31 35.60
C SER A 631 4.50 -8.15 35.43
N GLY A 632 5.64 -7.52 35.19
CA GLY A 632 6.95 -8.17 35.12
C GLY A 632 7.89 -7.54 34.09
N ASP A 633 9.18 -7.90 34.13
CA ASP A 633 10.27 -7.26 33.37
C ASP A 633 10.00 -7.16 31.85
N GLN A 634 9.36 -8.19 31.27
CA GLN A 634 9.02 -8.19 29.84
C GLN A 634 7.95 -7.16 29.50
N MET A 635 6.93 -7.00 30.36
CA MET A 635 5.88 -5.99 30.18
C MET A 635 6.42 -4.59 30.45
N ASP A 636 7.29 -4.43 31.44
CA ASP A 636 7.92 -3.15 31.75
C ASP A 636 8.80 -2.67 30.58
N GLY A 637 9.54 -3.57 29.94
CA GLY A 637 10.28 -3.29 28.70
C GLY A 637 9.37 -2.87 27.54
N VAL A 638 8.20 -3.53 27.39
CA VAL A 638 7.19 -3.16 26.38
C VAL A 638 6.65 -1.76 26.64
N LEU A 639 6.30 -1.44 27.89
CA LEU A 639 5.79 -0.13 28.27
C LEU A 639 6.85 0.97 28.11
N ALA A 640 8.13 0.68 28.39
CA ALA A 640 9.23 1.61 28.16
C ALA A 640 9.44 1.91 26.66
N ASN A 641 9.33 0.90 25.80
CA ASN A 641 9.39 1.07 24.35
C ASN A 641 8.19 1.83 23.79
N LEU A 642 6.99 1.61 24.33
CA LEU A 642 5.82 2.41 23.98
C LEU A 642 5.95 3.84 24.46
N ALA A 643 6.49 4.06 25.67
CA ALA A 643 6.77 5.40 26.16
C ALA A 643 7.75 6.13 25.23
N SER A 644 8.83 5.48 24.76
CA SER A 644 9.76 6.09 23.80
C SER A 644 9.15 6.32 22.41
N PHE A 645 8.18 5.51 21.99
CA PHE A 645 7.43 5.75 20.76
C PHE A 645 6.55 7.00 20.81
N PHE A 646 5.91 7.25 21.97
CA PHE A 646 5.08 8.44 22.20
C PHE A 646 5.88 9.67 22.70
N ASP A 647 7.14 9.51 23.09
CA ASP A 647 7.95 10.62 23.61
C ASP A 647 8.37 11.55 22.46
N LEU A 648 7.85 12.78 22.47
CA LEU A 648 8.20 13.77 21.48
C LEU A 648 9.45 14.54 21.91
N ALA A 649 10.55 14.36 21.20
CA ALA A 649 11.73 15.21 21.31
C ALA A 649 11.34 16.69 21.08
N ALA A 650 11.96 17.58 21.85
CA ALA A 650 11.75 19.02 21.77
C ALA A 650 11.90 19.53 20.33
N ALA A 651 11.12 20.55 19.96
CA ALA A 651 11.16 21.13 18.63
C ALA A 651 12.60 21.57 18.28
N PRO A 652 13.10 21.29 17.07
CA PRO A 652 14.47 21.64 16.70
C PRO A 652 14.62 23.16 16.64
N ASP A 653 15.45 23.72 17.52
CA ASP A 653 15.84 25.12 17.46
C ASP A 653 16.52 25.44 16.13
N ALA A 654 16.28 26.63 15.58
CA ALA A 654 16.83 27.07 14.30
C ALA A 654 18.37 27.19 14.29
N SER A 655 19.02 27.03 15.44
CA SER A 655 20.47 27.10 15.64
C SER A 655 21.18 25.73 15.63
N MET A 656 20.45 24.61 15.53
CA MET A 656 21.05 23.27 15.57
C MET A 656 21.65 22.84 14.22
N THR A 657 22.79 22.14 14.27
CA THR A 657 23.43 21.56 13.08
C THR A 657 22.52 20.51 12.42
N GLU A 658 22.62 20.33 11.10
CA GLU A 658 21.80 19.34 10.36
C GLU A 658 21.97 17.92 10.91
N GLU A 659 23.17 17.54 11.39
CA GLU A 659 23.40 16.21 11.99
C GLU A 659 22.71 16.04 13.34
N ASP A 660 22.72 17.07 14.19
CA ASP A 660 22.03 17.04 15.49
C ASP A 660 20.51 17.15 15.33
N ARG A 661 20.06 17.90 14.31
CA ARG A 661 18.67 17.95 13.86
C ARG A 661 18.21 16.58 13.38
N GLN A 662 19.02 15.86 12.60
CA GLN A 662 18.73 14.49 12.15
C GLN A 662 18.67 13.49 13.32
N LYS A 663 19.59 13.58 14.29
CA LYS A 663 19.60 12.73 15.49
C LYS A 663 18.42 13.00 16.42
N MET A 664 17.96 14.24 16.51
CA MET A 664 16.80 14.65 17.30
C MET A 664 15.48 14.27 16.60
N LEU A 665 15.39 14.44 15.28
CA LEU A 665 14.25 13.97 14.47
C LEU A 665 14.17 12.43 14.43
N ALA A 666 15.29 11.72 14.57
CA ALA A 666 15.31 10.26 14.66
C ALA A 666 14.67 9.71 15.96
N ARG A 667 14.37 10.57 16.95
CA ARG A 667 13.73 10.20 18.21
C ARG A 667 12.20 10.36 18.22
N THR A 668 11.57 10.99 17.22
CA THR A 668 10.10 11.12 17.16
C THR A 668 9.50 10.40 15.97
N ARG A 669 8.67 9.39 16.23
CA ARG A 669 8.06 8.58 15.16
C ARG A 669 6.54 8.68 15.11
N PHE A 670 5.90 9.13 16.19
CA PHE A 670 4.47 9.40 16.21
C PHE A 670 4.10 10.69 15.43
N ASP A 671 4.95 11.73 15.50
CA ASP A 671 4.80 12.98 14.73
C ASP A 671 4.81 12.77 13.21
N ALA A 672 5.53 11.75 12.73
CA ALA A 672 5.67 11.45 11.30
C ALA A 672 4.46 10.71 10.71
N LEU A 673 3.49 10.32 11.54
CA LEU A 673 2.31 9.55 11.12
C LEU A 673 1.19 10.45 10.59
N GLY A 674 0.39 9.91 9.66
CA GLY A 674 -0.85 10.55 9.23
C GLY A 674 -1.93 10.52 10.32
N ALA A 675 -2.96 11.38 10.20
CA ALA A 675 -4.01 11.51 11.22
C ALA A 675 -4.75 10.19 11.53
N ALA A 676 -5.05 9.38 10.51
CA ALA A 676 -5.72 8.09 10.69
C ALA A 676 -4.84 7.07 11.44
N ASP A 677 -3.52 7.11 11.19
CA ASP A 677 -2.55 6.27 11.89
C ASP A 677 -2.42 6.70 13.35
N GLN A 678 -2.27 8.00 13.61
CA GLN A 678 -2.20 8.54 14.97
C GLN A 678 -3.38 8.05 15.83
N LEU A 679 -4.60 8.08 15.30
CA LEU A 679 -5.80 7.56 15.97
C LEU A 679 -5.72 6.05 16.26
N ALA A 680 -5.31 5.24 15.27
CA ALA A 680 -5.17 3.80 15.44
C ALA A 680 -4.11 3.45 16.51
N PHE A 681 -3.00 4.18 16.54
CA PHE A 681 -1.95 4.01 17.54
C PHE A 681 -2.38 4.43 18.95
N VAL A 682 -3.18 5.49 19.08
CA VAL A 682 -3.76 5.90 20.36
C VAL A 682 -4.73 4.83 20.91
N ALA A 683 -5.48 4.13 20.05
CA ALA A 683 -6.38 3.07 20.50
C ALA A 683 -5.67 1.93 21.26
N LEU A 684 -4.36 1.73 21.04
CA LEU A 684 -3.56 0.78 21.80
C LEU A 684 -3.52 1.12 23.29
N VAL A 685 -3.50 2.42 23.63
CA VAL A 685 -3.36 2.91 25.02
C VAL A 685 -4.49 2.37 25.90
N TYR A 686 -5.71 2.29 25.38
CA TYR A 686 -6.87 1.76 26.11
C TYR A 686 -6.69 0.31 26.58
N HIS A 687 -5.95 -0.50 25.82
CA HIS A 687 -5.75 -1.92 26.09
C HIS A 687 -4.56 -2.21 27.01
N LEU A 688 -3.83 -1.20 27.48
CA LEU A 688 -2.68 -1.40 28.36
C LEU A 688 -3.11 -1.84 29.77
N PRO A 689 -2.38 -2.80 30.39
CA PRO A 689 -2.68 -3.26 31.74
C PRO A 689 -2.32 -2.22 32.81
N GLN A 690 -1.26 -1.44 32.58
CA GLN A 690 -0.72 -0.47 33.53
C GLN A 690 -0.27 0.82 32.81
N TYR A 691 -0.22 1.92 33.55
CA TYR A 691 0.13 3.25 33.05
C TYR A 691 1.30 3.84 33.83
N PRO A 692 2.56 3.52 33.46
CA PRO A 692 3.71 4.06 34.17
C PRO A 692 3.84 5.57 33.94
N VAL A 693 4.42 6.26 34.92
CA VAL A 693 4.58 7.72 34.89
C VAL A 693 5.35 8.20 33.65
N ALA A 694 6.33 7.42 33.18
CA ALA A 694 7.08 7.72 31.96
C ALA A 694 6.18 7.77 30.71
N LEU A 695 5.24 6.82 30.59
CA LEU A 695 4.27 6.79 29.50
C LEU A 695 3.30 7.98 29.60
N LEU A 696 2.80 8.31 30.80
CA LEU A 696 1.92 9.46 30.99
C LEU A 696 2.62 10.78 30.62
N ARG A 697 3.91 10.93 30.92
CA ARG A 697 4.71 12.10 30.47
C ARG A 697 4.84 12.14 28.95
N ALA A 698 5.10 11.00 28.31
CA ALA A 698 5.17 10.91 26.85
C ALA A 698 3.82 11.27 26.20
N LEU A 699 2.70 10.74 26.70
CA LEU A 699 1.36 11.10 26.23
C LEU A 699 1.03 12.58 26.48
N THR A 700 1.53 13.16 27.57
CA THR A 700 1.42 14.61 27.84
C THR A 700 2.19 15.41 26.79
N SER A 701 3.38 14.95 26.38
CA SER A 701 4.15 15.58 25.31
C SER A 701 3.39 15.56 23.98
N CYS A 702 2.71 14.45 23.68
CA CYS A 702 1.82 14.33 22.52
C CYS A 702 0.69 15.37 22.52
N CYS A 703 0.06 15.58 23.68
CA CYS A 703 -1.03 16.56 23.78
C CYS A 703 -0.53 18.01 23.63
N LYS A 704 0.73 18.29 24.00
CA LYS A 704 1.36 19.62 23.87
C LYS A 704 1.82 19.95 22.45
N SER A 705 2.19 18.96 21.65
CA SER A 705 2.70 19.19 20.28
C SER A 705 1.59 19.66 19.33
N SER A 706 1.91 20.61 18.44
CA SER A 706 0.99 21.06 17.38
C SER A 706 0.90 20.11 16.18
N ARG A 707 1.77 19.08 16.12
CA ARG A 707 1.87 18.14 15.00
C ARG A 707 0.87 16.97 15.06
N ILE A 708 0.22 16.78 16.21
CA ILE A 708 -0.73 15.69 16.43
C ILE A 708 -2.15 16.15 16.16
N CYS A 709 -2.95 15.30 15.52
CA CYS A 709 -4.36 15.60 15.24
C CYS A 709 -5.17 15.76 16.53
N ASN A 710 -6.09 16.72 16.56
CA ASN A 710 -6.87 16.99 17.78
C ASN A 710 -7.83 15.85 18.13
N GLU A 711 -8.31 15.11 17.13
CA GLU A 711 -9.12 13.90 17.35
C GLU A 711 -8.35 12.86 18.16
N ALA A 712 -7.04 12.69 17.92
CA ALA A 712 -6.21 11.79 18.73
C ALA A 712 -6.00 12.33 20.15
N LYS A 713 -5.89 13.66 20.32
CA LYS A 713 -5.77 14.28 21.64
C LYS A 713 -7.05 14.13 22.47
N SER A 714 -8.22 14.40 21.88
CA SER A 714 -9.50 14.20 22.57
C SER A 714 -9.70 12.73 22.90
N PHE A 715 -9.38 11.83 21.96
CA PHE A 715 -9.50 10.39 22.20
C PHE A 715 -8.56 9.89 23.31
N LEU A 716 -7.36 10.45 23.46
CA LEU A 716 -6.47 10.17 24.60
C LEU A 716 -7.10 10.57 25.94
N VAL A 717 -7.73 11.74 26.00
CA VAL A 717 -8.43 12.22 27.21
C VAL A 717 -9.57 11.27 27.57
N ASP A 718 -10.40 10.88 26.59
CA ASP A 718 -11.50 9.92 26.77
C ASP A 718 -11.00 8.55 27.28
N ILE A 719 -9.92 8.03 26.68
CA ILE A 719 -9.33 6.74 27.06
C ILE A 719 -8.86 6.75 28.51
N LEU A 720 -8.10 7.79 28.90
CA LEU A 720 -7.56 7.89 30.26
C LEU A 720 -8.66 8.11 31.29
N PHE A 721 -9.72 8.85 30.94
CA PHE A 721 -10.90 8.98 31.80
C PHE A 721 -11.64 7.65 31.97
N GLN A 722 -11.84 6.88 30.90
CA GLN A 722 -12.50 5.58 30.97
C GLN A 722 -11.67 4.54 31.74
N ARG A 723 -10.34 4.69 31.79
CA ARG A 723 -9.40 3.82 32.51
C ARG A 723 -8.96 4.39 33.86
N ARG A 724 -9.71 5.35 34.43
CA ARG A 724 -9.38 6.03 35.70
C ARG A 724 -9.12 5.09 36.88
N ASP A 725 -9.75 3.92 36.91
CA ASP A 725 -9.58 2.95 38.02
C ASP A 725 -8.18 2.31 38.03
N ALA A 726 -7.47 2.34 36.90
CA ALA A 726 -6.10 1.82 36.76
C ALA A 726 -5.02 2.91 36.88
N LEU A 727 -5.42 4.17 37.12
CA LEU A 727 -4.56 5.35 37.18
C LEU A 727 -4.67 5.99 38.56
N ASP A 728 -3.57 6.55 39.05
CA ASP A 728 -3.62 7.41 40.22
C ASP A 728 -4.23 8.78 39.84
N LEU A 729 -5.17 9.25 40.66
CA LEU A 729 -5.92 10.48 40.45
C LEU A 729 -5.00 11.69 40.29
N ALA A 730 -3.90 11.75 41.07
CA ALA A 730 -2.93 12.83 40.99
C ALA A 730 -2.21 12.88 39.62
N HIS A 731 -1.87 11.72 39.07
CA HIS A 731 -1.22 11.61 37.78
C HIS A 731 -2.17 11.96 36.61
N LEU A 732 -3.44 11.53 36.70
CA LEU A 732 -4.48 11.91 35.74
C LEU A 732 -4.75 13.42 35.76
N ALA A 733 -4.91 14.01 36.95
CA ALA A 733 -5.09 15.45 37.10
C ALA A 733 -3.90 16.23 36.52
N SER A 734 -2.67 15.80 36.82
CA SER A 734 -1.44 16.39 36.26
C SER A 734 -1.39 16.33 34.73
N PHE A 735 -1.82 15.21 34.14
CA PHE A 735 -1.94 15.04 32.67
C PHE A 735 -2.97 16.02 32.07
N LEU A 736 -4.17 16.09 32.65
CA LEU A 736 -5.24 16.97 32.17
C LEU A 736 -4.84 18.45 32.25
N VAL A 737 -4.27 18.88 33.39
CA VAL A 737 -3.77 20.25 33.57
C VAL A 737 -2.66 20.56 32.57
N SER A 738 -1.70 19.65 32.40
CA SER A 738 -0.60 19.84 31.47
C SER A 738 -1.05 19.88 30.00
N THR A 739 -2.17 19.24 29.68
CA THR A 739 -2.78 19.25 28.34
C THR A 739 -3.55 20.55 28.09
N ALA A 740 -4.29 21.04 29.09
CA ALA A 740 -5.01 22.31 29.01
C ALA A 740 -4.06 23.51 28.90
N LEU A 741 -2.98 23.52 29.69
CA LEU A 741 -1.98 24.60 29.75
C LEU A 741 -0.84 24.45 28.72
N ALA A 742 -1.06 23.73 27.62
CA ALA A 742 -0.05 23.60 26.57
C ALA A 742 0.22 24.95 25.87
N PRO A 743 1.48 25.27 25.52
CA PRO A 743 1.80 26.50 24.80
C PRO A 743 1.13 26.49 23.41
N VAL A 744 0.61 27.64 23.00
CA VAL A 744 -0.17 27.76 21.76
C VAL A 744 0.63 28.52 20.69
N ASP A 745 0.87 27.89 19.55
CA ASP A 745 1.50 28.52 18.38
C ASP A 745 0.58 29.62 17.78
N ALA A 746 1.17 30.64 17.14
CA ALA A 746 0.49 31.87 16.68
C ALA A 746 -0.62 31.69 15.61
N GLY A 747 -0.91 30.47 15.15
CA GLY A 747 -1.90 30.22 14.09
C GLY A 747 -3.34 30.17 14.61
N ALA A 748 -4.24 31.00 14.07
CA ALA A 748 -5.64 31.11 14.50
C ALA A 748 -6.43 29.77 14.48
N VAL A 749 -6.16 28.88 13.53
CA VAL A 749 -6.81 27.56 13.45
C VAL A 749 -6.32 26.63 14.57
N GLN A 750 -5.03 26.69 14.90
CA GLN A 750 -4.45 25.88 15.98
C GLN A 750 -4.92 26.37 17.35
N GLN A 751 -5.07 27.69 17.51
CA GLN A 751 -5.66 28.31 18.69
C GLN A 751 -7.10 27.82 18.94
N GLN A 752 -7.96 27.84 17.91
CA GLN A 752 -9.33 27.35 18.04
C GLN A 752 -9.39 25.87 18.45
N ARG A 753 -8.56 25.05 17.82
CA ARG A 753 -8.43 23.61 18.11
C ARG A 753 -7.97 23.32 19.54
N GLN A 754 -7.04 24.12 20.05
CA GLN A 754 -6.61 24.01 21.45
C GLN A 754 -7.74 24.36 22.40
N LEU A 755 -8.56 25.38 22.10
CA LEU A 755 -9.71 25.73 22.94
C LEU A 755 -10.78 24.63 22.96
N GLU A 756 -11.02 23.96 21.83
CA GLU A 756 -11.91 22.78 21.77
C GLU A 756 -11.40 21.64 22.65
N LEU A 757 -10.08 21.41 22.68
CA LEU A 757 -9.45 20.43 23.57
C LEU A 757 -9.54 20.84 25.05
N VAL A 758 -9.34 22.12 25.38
CA VAL A 758 -9.46 22.65 26.74
C VAL A 758 -10.90 22.49 27.25
N ASP A 759 -11.90 22.80 26.42
CA ASP A 759 -13.30 22.62 26.76
C ASP A 759 -13.62 21.14 27.05
N HIS A 760 -13.08 20.22 26.25
CA HIS A 760 -13.19 18.79 26.49
C HIS A 760 -12.53 18.34 27.80
N VAL A 761 -11.35 18.87 28.14
CA VAL A 761 -10.70 18.64 29.44
C VAL A 761 -11.55 19.18 30.59
N CYS A 762 -12.17 20.35 30.46
CA CYS A 762 -13.06 20.92 31.47
C CYS A 762 -14.30 20.05 31.70
N ARG A 763 -14.92 19.53 30.64
CA ARG A 763 -16.01 18.55 30.74
C ARG A 763 -15.56 17.26 31.44
N THR A 764 -14.34 16.82 31.17
CA THR A 764 -13.76 15.63 31.83
C THR A 764 -13.58 15.87 33.33
N PHE A 765 -13.06 17.04 33.74
CA PHE A 765 -12.96 17.41 35.16
C PHE A 765 -14.32 17.43 35.86
N LEU A 766 -15.36 17.95 35.20
CA LEU A 766 -16.72 17.93 35.74
C LEU A 766 -17.25 16.48 35.86
N ALA A 767 -17.00 15.63 34.85
CA ALA A 767 -17.40 14.23 34.87
C ALA A 767 -16.65 13.37 35.92
N MET A 768 -15.51 13.86 36.45
CA MET A 768 -14.80 13.22 37.56
C MET A 768 -15.45 13.44 38.93
N ASN A 769 -16.44 14.34 39.05
CA ASN A 769 -17.18 14.63 40.29
C ASN A 769 -16.29 14.91 41.52
N LEU A 770 -15.22 15.69 41.33
CA LEU A 770 -14.25 16.01 42.37
C LEU A 770 -14.75 17.04 43.40
N GLY A 771 -15.84 17.75 43.10
CA GLY A 771 -16.40 18.79 43.96
C GLY A 771 -15.34 19.80 44.42
N ASN A 772 -15.29 20.05 45.73
CA ASN A 772 -14.39 21.04 46.34
C ASN A 772 -12.91 20.63 46.36
N SER A 773 -12.58 19.41 45.91
CA SER A 773 -11.18 19.00 45.74
C SER A 773 -10.58 19.54 44.44
N LEU A 774 -11.38 19.78 43.40
CA LEU A 774 -10.90 20.30 42.11
C LEU A 774 -10.27 21.72 42.25
N PRO A 775 -10.93 22.71 42.89
CA PRO A 775 -10.33 24.01 43.13
C PRO A 775 -9.02 23.93 43.94
N LYS A 776 -8.96 23.04 44.93
CA LYS A 776 -7.76 22.86 45.79
C LYS A 776 -6.57 22.27 45.02
N ILE A 777 -6.82 21.37 44.08
CA ILE A 777 -5.77 20.77 43.23
C ILE A 777 -5.25 21.79 42.21
N LEU A 778 -6.15 22.60 41.64
CA LEU A 778 -5.80 23.53 40.56
C LEU A 778 -5.25 24.88 41.02
N ALA A 779 -5.64 25.37 42.20
CA ALA A 779 -5.25 26.70 42.69
C ALA A 779 -3.73 26.99 42.55
N PRO A 780 -2.80 26.13 43.00
CA PRO A 780 -1.36 26.43 42.92
C PRO A 780 -0.86 26.56 41.47
N THR A 781 -1.48 25.84 40.53
CA THR A 781 -1.08 25.87 39.12
C THR A 781 -1.64 27.07 38.38
N LEU A 782 -2.86 27.50 38.69
CA LEU A 782 -3.52 28.64 38.04
C LEU A 782 -2.89 29.96 38.47
N VAL A 783 -2.63 30.14 39.77
CA VAL A 783 -1.93 31.31 40.34
C VAL A 783 -0.59 31.53 39.62
N LYS A 784 0.17 30.45 39.42
CA LYS A 784 1.48 30.49 38.75
C LYS A 784 1.40 30.92 37.28
N VAL A 785 0.33 30.55 36.58
CA VAL A 785 0.12 30.92 35.18
C VAL A 785 -0.34 32.38 35.06
N GLN A 786 -1.22 32.82 35.96
CA GLN A 786 -1.75 34.19 36.00
C GLN A 786 -0.70 35.25 36.39
N ALA A 787 0.36 34.86 37.10
CA ALA A 787 1.46 35.76 37.47
C ALA A 787 2.30 36.28 36.28
N ARG A 788 2.03 35.85 35.04
CA ARG A 788 2.71 36.34 33.82
C ARG A 788 2.14 37.68 33.36
N GLU A 789 3.00 38.69 33.19
CA GLU A 789 2.60 40.09 32.89
C GLU A 789 1.93 40.31 31.52
N VAL A 790 2.19 39.45 30.53
CA VAL A 790 1.58 39.54 29.19
C VAL A 790 0.99 38.19 28.80
N MET A 791 -0.35 38.10 28.77
CA MET A 791 -1.08 36.88 28.37
C MET A 791 -1.73 37.07 27.00
N THR A 792 -1.67 36.02 26.18
CA THR A 792 -2.39 35.98 24.91
C THR A 792 -3.91 35.83 25.13
N PRO A 793 -4.77 36.27 24.19
CA PRO A 793 -6.22 36.10 24.30
C PRO A 793 -6.65 34.63 24.53
N VAL A 794 -5.90 33.68 23.98
CA VAL A 794 -6.16 32.24 24.13
C VAL A 794 -5.80 31.75 25.53
N GLU A 795 -4.70 32.20 26.11
CA GLU A 795 -4.35 31.87 27.51
C GLU A 795 -5.37 32.42 28.50
N LEU A 796 -5.86 33.65 28.27
CA LEU A 796 -6.97 34.22 29.05
C LEU A 796 -8.22 33.35 28.93
N HIS A 797 -8.56 32.89 27.73
CA HIS A 797 -9.70 32.02 27.48
C HIS A 797 -9.56 30.66 28.19
N THR A 798 -8.38 30.04 28.12
CA THR A 798 -8.07 28.79 28.81
C THR A 798 -8.20 28.93 30.33
N LEU A 799 -7.69 30.01 30.91
CA LEU A 799 -7.82 30.27 32.35
C LEU A 799 -9.29 30.41 32.76
N VAL A 800 -10.09 31.19 32.03
CA VAL A 800 -11.51 31.38 32.35
C VAL A 800 -12.27 30.06 32.27
N LEU A 801 -11.99 29.21 31.27
CA LEU A 801 -12.61 27.88 31.17
C LEU A 801 -12.26 26.99 32.37
N LEU A 802 -11.00 27.00 32.83
CA LEU A 802 -10.56 26.23 33.99
C LEU A 802 -11.18 26.76 35.29
N TYR A 803 -11.19 28.07 35.52
CA TYR A 803 -11.87 28.66 36.68
C TYR A 803 -13.38 28.39 36.66
N ARG A 804 -14.01 28.46 35.48
CA ARG A 804 -15.42 28.08 35.32
C ARG A 804 -15.66 26.62 35.70
N ALA A 805 -14.79 25.69 35.29
CA ALA A 805 -14.90 24.29 35.68
C ALA A 805 -14.76 24.11 37.21
N CYS A 806 -13.87 24.87 37.86
CA CYS A 806 -13.75 24.90 39.33
C CYS A 806 -15.05 25.39 40.00
N VAL A 807 -15.62 26.51 39.54
CA VAL A 807 -16.86 27.09 40.08
C VAL A 807 -18.04 26.14 39.85
N SER A 808 -18.17 25.58 38.64
CA SER A 808 -19.22 24.62 38.29
C SER A 808 -19.09 23.34 39.14
N SER A 809 -17.88 22.80 39.31
CA SER A 809 -17.67 21.62 40.15
C SER A 809 -18.00 21.86 41.63
N ALA A 810 -17.72 23.07 42.16
CA ALA A 810 -18.04 23.44 43.54
C ALA A 810 -19.54 23.72 43.76
N THR A 811 -20.26 24.14 42.72
CA THR A 811 -21.69 24.51 42.80
C THR A 811 -22.64 23.35 42.49
N HIS A 812 -22.19 22.30 41.79
CA HIS A 812 -23.00 21.11 41.54
C HIS A 812 -23.24 20.28 42.82
N PRO A 813 -24.49 19.83 43.09
CA PRO A 813 -24.83 19.07 44.29
C PRO A 813 -24.25 17.65 44.21
N ASN A 814 -23.39 17.28 45.17
CA ASN A 814 -23.10 15.88 45.45
C ASN A 814 -24.33 15.27 46.15
N GLU A 815 -25.09 14.42 45.46
CA GLU A 815 -26.30 13.77 46.01
C GLU A 815 -26.02 12.88 47.24
N GLU A 816 -24.77 12.46 47.47
CA GLU A 816 -24.42 11.50 48.52
C GLU A 816 -23.88 12.11 49.83
N GLN A 817 -23.64 13.42 49.92
CA GLN A 817 -23.06 14.03 51.13
C GLN A 817 -23.86 15.26 51.59
N GLN A 818 -24.77 15.05 52.55
CA GLN A 818 -25.48 16.10 53.30
C GLN A 818 -24.53 16.87 54.24
N LYS A 819 -23.55 17.59 53.69
CA LYS A 819 -22.73 18.57 54.42
C LYS A 819 -22.75 19.92 53.70
N PRO A 820 -22.61 21.04 54.44
CA PRO A 820 -22.91 22.37 53.93
C PRO A 820 -21.99 22.74 52.76
N ARG A 821 -22.58 23.46 51.79
CA ARG A 821 -21.91 24.19 50.70
C ARG A 821 -20.65 24.86 51.24
N SER A 822 -19.47 24.49 50.74
CA SER A 822 -18.21 25.07 51.21
C SER A 822 -17.56 25.90 50.12
N GLU A 823 -17.16 27.10 50.55
CA GLU A 823 -16.62 28.23 49.81
C GLU A 823 -15.46 27.88 48.88
N ILE A 824 -15.49 28.47 47.67
CA ILE A 824 -14.34 28.52 46.78
C ILE A 824 -13.20 29.24 47.53
N PRO A 825 -11.92 28.86 47.37
CA PRO A 825 -10.83 29.57 48.03
C PRO A 825 -10.88 31.08 47.71
N ALA A 826 -10.86 31.94 48.73
CA ALA A 826 -10.98 33.39 48.55
C ALA A 826 -9.91 33.99 47.60
N GLU A 827 -8.72 33.39 47.57
CA GLU A 827 -7.65 33.74 46.63
C GLU A 827 -8.07 33.51 45.18
N MET A 828 -8.73 32.37 44.90
CA MET A 828 -9.24 32.02 43.57
C MET A 828 -10.42 32.91 43.15
N GLU A 829 -11.28 33.31 44.10
CA GLU A 829 -12.36 34.26 43.84
C GLU A 829 -11.81 35.63 43.44
N SER A 830 -10.83 36.14 44.20
CA SER A 830 -10.14 37.41 43.91
C SER A 830 -9.45 37.38 42.54
N GLU A 831 -8.76 36.29 42.22
CA GLU A 831 -8.11 36.10 40.91
C GLU A 831 -9.09 36.08 39.74
N LEU A 832 -10.20 35.35 39.88
CA LEU A 832 -11.25 35.24 38.87
C LEU A 832 -11.95 36.59 38.65
N VAL A 833 -12.22 37.33 39.73
CA VAL A 833 -12.80 38.68 39.67
C VAL A 833 -11.86 39.63 38.92
N GLY A 834 -10.57 39.67 39.29
CA GLY A 834 -9.58 40.51 38.63
C GLY A 834 -9.41 40.19 37.14
N LEU A 835 -9.43 38.90 36.76
CA LEU A 835 -9.41 38.49 35.35
C LEU A 835 -10.68 38.91 34.60
N SER A 836 -11.85 38.74 35.22
CA SER A 836 -13.15 39.08 34.62
C SER A 836 -13.25 40.59 34.34
N VAL A 837 -12.78 41.44 35.26
CA VAL A 837 -12.72 42.90 35.05
C VAL A 837 -11.76 43.24 33.91
N LYS A 838 -10.56 42.66 33.86
CA LYS A 838 -9.58 42.90 32.78
C LYS A 838 -10.14 42.54 31.41
N ILE A 839 -10.80 41.39 31.27
CA ILE A 839 -11.36 40.91 30.00
C ILE A 839 -12.54 41.79 29.55
N LEU A 840 -13.50 42.06 30.43
CA LEU A 840 -14.70 42.83 30.06
C LEU A 840 -14.35 44.29 29.74
N VAL A 841 -13.40 44.89 30.45
CA VAL A 841 -12.93 46.25 30.13
C VAL A 841 -12.19 46.31 28.79
N ALA A 842 -11.44 45.26 28.43
CA ALA A 842 -10.72 45.21 27.17
C ALA A 842 -11.62 44.94 25.95
N TYR A 843 -12.63 44.07 26.08
CA TYR A 843 -13.34 43.51 24.91
C TYR A 843 -14.86 43.77 24.86
N ALA A 844 -15.53 44.19 25.95
CA ALA A 844 -17.00 44.29 25.97
C ALA A 844 -17.60 45.46 25.17
N VAL A 845 -16.82 46.54 24.93
CA VAL A 845 -17.29 47.78 24.28
C VAL A 845 -16.89 47.87 22.80
N ALA A 846 -16.24 46.84 22.23
CA ALA A 846 -15.82 46.82 20.83
C ALA A 846 -17.03 46.80 19.86
N GLY A 847 -17.55 47.98 19.51
CA GLY A 847 -18.49 48.19 18.42
C GLY A 847 -17.80 48.14 17.04
N PRO A 848 -18.55 47.94 15.94
CA PRO A 848 -17.99 47.69 14.61
C PRO A 848 -17.36 48.96 14.04
N SER A 849 -16.07 49.18 14.31
CA SER A 849 -15.29 50.15 13.56
C SER A 849 -14.96 49.57 12.19
N SER A 850 -15.34 50.31 11.15
CA SER A 850 -15.14 50.01 9.74
C SER A 850 -13.66 49.83 9.38
N LYS A 851 -13.16 48.59 9.40
CA LYS A 851 -12.07 48.08 8.56
C LYS A 851 -12.00 46.55 8.73
N GLU A 852 -11.56 45.87 7.67
CA GLU A 852 -10.90 44.55 7.71
C GLU A 852 -11.74 43.25 7.76
N GLN A 853 -11.98 42.73 6.54
CA GLN A 853 -12.30 41.30 6.28
C GLN A 853 -11.20 40.30 6.74
N LYS A 854 -10.05 40.77 7.26
CA LYS A 854 -9.01 39.93 7.88
C LYS A 854 -9.23 39.69 9.39
N GLU A 855 -10.04 40.50 10.06
CA GLU A 855 -10.26 40.46 11.52
C GLU A 855 -11.40 39.53 11.97
N SER A 856 -12.15 38.93 11.02
CA SER A 856 -13.37 38.17 11.33
C SER A 856 -13.17 36.96 12.26
N LYS A 857 -11.98 36.35 12.33
CA LYS A 857 -11.72 35.19 13.20
C LYS A 857 -11.24 35.57 14.60
N GLN A 858 -10.50 36.67 14.72
CA GLN A 858 -9.99 37.16 16.01
C GLN A 858 -11.13 37.78 16.83
N HIS A 859 -12.00 38.57 16.18
CA HIS A 859 -13.22 39.07 16.81
C HIS A 859 -14.20 37.98 17.25
N GLU A 860 -14.27 36.85 16.54
CA GLU A 860 -15.08 35.70 16.96
C GLU A 860 -14.53 35.07 18.25
N GLN A 861 -13.20 34.96 18.38
CA GLN A 861 -12.56 34.46 19.61
C GLN A 861 -12.76 35.41 20.80
N GLU A 862 -12.66 36.73 20.58
CA GLU A 862 -12.92 37.77 21.59
C GLU A 862 -14.38 37.74 22.06
N ARG A 863 -15.34 37.58 21.14
CA ARG A 863 -16.76 37.43 21.48
C ARG A 863 -17.03 36.20 22.34
N ARG A 864 -16.47 35.04 21.97
CA ARG A 864 -16.60 33.80 22.77
C ARG A 864 -15.98 33.94 24.15
N LEU A 865 -14.84 34.63 24.27
CA LEU A 865 -14.20 34.91 25.54
C LEU A 865 -15.13 35.72 26.46
N VAL A 866 -15.76 36.78 25.94
CA VAL A 866 -16.73 37.59 26.67
C VAL A 866 -17.94 36.75 27.08
N GLU A 867 -18.53 35.98 26.16
CA GLU A 867 -19.69 35.12 26.44
C GLU A 867 -19.42 34.09 27.56
N ILE A 868 -18.24 33.46 27.55
CA ILE A 868 -17.83 32.50 28.57
C ILE A 868 -17.61 33.21 29.92
N CYS A 869 -16.97 34.38 29.94
CA CYS A 869 -16.80 35.17 31.16
C CYS A 869 -18.16 35.54 31.79
N LEU A 870 -19.10 36.02 30.97
CA LEU A 870 -20.44 36.39 31.42
C LEU A 870 -21.20 35.20 32.00
N SER A 871 -21.13 34.05 31.34
CA SER A 871 -21.77 32.84 31.84
C SER A 871 -21.07 32.26 33.08
N THR A 872 -19.76 32.46 33.26
CA THR A 872 -19.07 32.12 34.51
C THR A 872 -19.52 33.01 35.68
N LEU A 873 -19.68 34.31 35.43
CA LEU A 873 -20.24 35.26 36.42
C LEU A 873 -21.71 34.95 36.77
N ALA A 874 -22.48 34.44 35.81
CA ALA A 874 -23.86 34.00 36.05
C ALA A 874 -23.97 32.69 36.86
N LEU A 875 -22.97 31.81 36.74
CA LEU A 875 -22.89 30.53 37.45
C LEU A 875 -22.42 30.68 38.90
N GLY A 876 -21.62 31.69 39.21
CA GLY A 876 -21.14 31.95 40.57
C GLY A 876 -22.27 32.23 41.55
N GLU A 877 -22.18 31.70 42.78
CA GLU A 877 -23.06 32.10 43.88
C GLU A 877 -22.91 33.61 44.20
N THR A 878 -23.80 34.12 45.06
CA THR A 878 -24.02 35.56 45.35
C THR A 878 -22.76 36.40 45.66
N ASN A 879 -21.66 35.79 46.09
CA ASN A 879 -20.46 36.52 46.50
C ASN A 879 -19.55 36.90 45.31
N LEU A 880 -19.42 36.05 44.30
CA LEU A 880 -18.54 36.29 43.14
C LEU A 880 -18.99 37.50 42.31
N PHE A 881 -20.30 37.60 42.04
CA PHE A 881 -20.87 38.70 41.29
C PHE A 881 -20.81 40.03 42.06
N ALA A 882 -21.01 40.00 43.38
CA ALA A 882 -20.89 41.18 44.24
C ALA A 882 -19.45 41.71 44.28
N SER A 883 -18.46 40.84 44.49
CA SER A 883 -17.03 41.19 44.46
C SER A 883 -16.59 41.72 43.08
N PHE A 884 -17.14 41.16 42.00
CA PHE A 884 -16.90 41.67 40.65
C PHE A 884 -17.40 43.10 40.44
N LEU A 885 -18.61 43.42 40.91
CA LEU A 885 -19.16 44.77 40.83
C LEU A 885 -18.33 45.77 41.64
N ASP A 886 -17.84 45.35 42.81
CA ASP A 886 -16.99 46.15 43.68
C ASP A 886 -15.64 46.49 43.03
N GLU A 887 -15.03 45.52 42.36
CA GLU A 887 -13.74 45.73 41.69
C GLU A 887 -13.87 46.49 40.36
N LEU A 888 -14.97 46.28 39.62
CA LEU A 888 -15.30 47.06 38.43
C LEU A 888 -15.50 48.55 38.78
N LEU A 889 -16.20 48.83 39.88
CA LEU A 889 -16.51 50.18 40.35
C LEU A 889 -15.52 50.72 41.39
N ALA A 890 -14.35 50.08 41.55
CA ALA A 890 -13.30 50.55 42.45
C ALA A 890 -12.86 51.99 42.08
N PRO A 891 -12.53 52.84 43.07
CA PRO A 891 -12.22 54.24 42.85
C PRO A 891 -11.02 54.40 41.89
N GLN A 892 -11.23 55.12 40.79
CA GLN A 892 -10.21 55.37 39.76
C GLN A 892 -9.71 56.81 39.80
N GLN A 893 -8.39 57.00 39.66
CA GLN A 893 -7.78 58.34 39.59
C GLN A 893 -7.94 59.03 38.22
N GLN A 894 -8.26 58.27 37.16
CA GLN A 894 -8.43 58.78 35.80
C GLN A 894 -9.91 58.76 35.38
N SER A 895 -10.44 59.92 34.97
CA SER A 895 -11.85 60.09 34.57
C SER A 895 -12.21 59.30 33.30
N THR A 896 -11.28 59.17 32.35
CA THR A 896 -11.46 58.42 31.10
C THR A 896 -11.62 56.91 31.34
N ALA A 897 -10.85 56.35 32.28
CA ALA A 897 -10.95 54.95 32.67
C ALA A 897 -12.29 54.64 33.36
N LEU A 898 -12.76 55.56 34.21
CA LEU A 898 -14.05 55.45 34.89
C LEU A 898 -15.23 55.51 33.90
N ILE A 899 -15.19 56.42 32.93
CA ILE A 899 -16.20 56.50 31.85
C ILE A 899 -16.25 55.19 31.04
N HIS A 900 -15.09 54.63 30.70
CA HIS A 900 -15.02 53.37 29.96
C HIS A 900 -15.62 52.19 30.76
N ARG A 901 -15.30 52.08 32.05
CA ARG A 901 -15.88 51.04 32.94
C ARG A 901 -17.39 51.19 33.14
N LEU A 902 -17.91 52.43 33.21
CA LEU A 902 -19.36 52.67 33.28
C LEU A 902 -20.08 52.29 31.98
N ARG A 903 -19.45 52.49 30.80
CA ARG A 903 -19.99 52.00 29.52
C ARG A 903 -19.98 50.47 29.45
N VAL A 904 -18.94 49.82 29.96
CA VAL A 904 -18.92 48.34 30.12
C VAL A 904 -20.08 47.90 30.99
N LEU A 905 -20.30 48.51 32.17
CA LEU A 905 -21.45 48.19 33.02
C LEU A 905 -22.79 48.36 32.30
N GLN A 906 -22.94 49.40 31.48
CA GLN A 906 -24.16 49.63 30.68
C GLN A 906 -24.40 48.51 29.66
N THR A 907 -23.34 48.04 28.99
CA THR A 907 -23.45 46.87 28.10
C THR A 907 -23.81 45.58 28.86
N LEU A 908 -23.26 45.38 30.06
CA LEU A 908 -23.54 44.20 30.89
C LEU A 908 -25.00 44.17 31.37
N VAL A 909 -25.55 45.30 31.80
CA VAL A 909 -26.95 45.46 32.23
C VAL A 909 -27.93 45.12 31.09
N ARG A 910 -27.56 45.42 29.85
CA ARG A 910 -28.37 45.12 28.66
C ARG A 910 -28.22 43.68 28.16
N THR A 911 -27.33 42.88 28.75
CA THR A 911 -27.04 41.52 28.31
C THR A 911 -27.92 40.49 29.03
N ALA A 912 -28.64 39.66 28.26
CA ALA A 912 -29.64 38.74 28.80
C ALA A 912 -29.08 37.68 29.77
N THR A 913 -27.81 37.25 29.61
CA THR A 913 -27.18 36.20 30.44
C THR A 913 -26.99 36.60 31.90
N LEU A 914 -26.91 37.90 32.20
CA LEU A 914 -26.70 38.42 33.56
C LEU A 914 -27.99 38.98 34.19
N ALA A 915 -29.13 38.96 33.48
CA ALA A 915 -30.37 39.57 33.96
C ALA A 915 -30.83 38.99 35.32
N GLU A 916 -30.71 37.67 35.52
CA GLU A 916 -31.01 37.03 36.80
C GLU A 916 -30.03 37.44 37.92
N ALA A 917 -28.74 37.56 37.61
CA ALA A 917 -27.71 37.96 38.58
C ALA A 917 -27.91 39.42 39.05
N PHE A 918 -28.20 40.33 38.10
CA PHE A 918 -28.56 41.72 38.41
C PHE A 918 -29.87 41.82 39.20
N GLY A 919 -30.85 40.96 38.93
CA GLY A 919 -32.08 40.87 39.73
C GLY A 919 -31.82 40.47 41.18
N ARG A 920 -30.91 39.51 41.43
CA ARG A 920 -30.54 39.07 42.79
C ARG A 920 -29.76 40.13 43.58
N HIS A 921 -28.97 40.99 42.91
CA HIS A 921 -28.08 41.98 43.53
C HIS A 921 -28.51 43.45 43.35
N GLN A 922 -29.78 43.70 43.04
CA GLN A 922 -30.29 45.03 42.70
C GLN A 922 -30.00 46.11 43.77
N SER A 923 -30.14 45.77 45.06
CA SER A 923 -29.86 46.68 46.17
C SER A 923 -28.38 47.07 46.29
N HIS A 924 -27.49 46.11 46.07
CA HIS A 924 -26.04 46.31 46.13
C HIS A 924 -25.53 47.18 44.96
N VAL A 925 -26.04 46.91 43.74
CA VAL A 925 -25.72 47.70 42.55
C VAL A 925 -26.17 49.16 42.71
N ALA A 926 -27.38 49.39 43.23
CA ALA A 926 -27.91 50.73 43.45
C ALA A 926 -27.07 51.53 44.45
N GLN A 927 -26.64 50.90 45.56
CA GLN A 927 -25.75 51.52 46.55
C GLN A 927 -24.39 51.90 45.95
N ARG A 928 -23.76 51.01 45.18
CA ARG A 928 -22.47 51.30 44.55
C ARG A 928 -22.55 52.42 43.52
N ILE A 929 -23.59 52.46 42.69
CA ILE A 929 -23.80 53.56 41.74
C ILE A 929 -23.96 54.90 42.47
N GLU A 930 -24.69 54.92 43.59
CA GLU A 930 -24.82 56.12 44.43
C GLU A 930 -23.47 56.55 45.04
N THR A 931 -22.61 55.61 45.42
CA THR A 931 -21.25 55.95 45.90
C THR A 931 -20.37 56.55 44.81
N VAL A 932 -20.45 56.05 43.57
CA VAL A 932 -19.70 56.61 42.43
C VAL A 932 -20.17 58.03 42.10
N GLU A 933 -21.49 58.27 42.15
CA GLU A 933 -22.09 59.58 41.95
C GLU A 933 -21.66 60.59 43.04
N LYS A 934 -21.61 60.17 44.31
CA LYS A 934 -21.13 61.01 45.42
C LYS A 934 -19.63 61.34 45.32
N GLN A 935 -18.82 60.43 44.78
CA GLN A 935 -17.37 60.61 44.67
C GLN A 935 -16.94 61.45 43.45
N HIS A 936 -17.67 61.40 42.33
CA HIS A 936 -17.27 62.02 41.05
C HIS A 936 -18.27 63.05 40.50
N GLY A 937 -19.42 63.24 41.15
CA GLY A 937 -20.53 64.07 40.68
C GLY A 937 -20.24 65.58 40.50
N ALA A 938 -19.09 66.07 40.98
CA ALA A 938 -18.68 67.46 40.82
C ALA A 938 -17.61 67.69 39.74
N ALA A 939 -17.01 66.64 39.14
CA ALA A 939 -15.76 66.76 38.39
C ALA A 939 -15.80 66.36 36.90
N SER A 940 -16.91 65.84 36.36
CA SER A 940 -16.96 65.39 34.95
C SER A 940 -18.36 65.48 34.32
N GLU A 941 -18.51 66.32 33.29
CA GLU A 941 -19.78 66.56 32.55
C GLU A 941 -20.32 65.31 31.83
N GLU A 942 -19.48 64.30 31.58
CA GLU A 942 -19.86 63.08 30.84
C GLU A 942 -20.31 61.90 31.74
N VAL A 943 -20.00 61.91 33.03
CA VAL A 943 -20.30 60.80 33.96
C VAL A 943 -21.76 60.83 34.42
N THR A 944 -22.28 62.02 34.74
CA THR A 944 -23.67 62.23 35.20
C THR A 944 -24.74 61.70 34.22
N PRO A 945 -24.67 61.93 32.89
CA PRO A 945 -25.65 61.38 31.97
C PRO A 945 -25.59 59.84 31.85
N LEU A 946 -24.40 59.23 31.92
CA LEU A 946 -24.23 57.77 31.89
C LEU A 946 -24.83 57.09 33.13
N VAL A 947 -24.62 57.67 34.31
CA VAL A 947 -25.21 57.17 35.58
C VAL A 947 -26.75 57.24 35.55
N ARG A 948 -27.33 58.30 34.98
CA ARG A 948 -28.79 58.40 34.80
C ARG A 948 -29.33 57.35 33.83
N GLN A 949 -28.64 57.10 32.72
CA GLN A 949 -29.04 56.05 31.77
C GLN A 949 -28.95 54.65 32.40
N LEU A 950 -27.89 54.36 33.15
CA LEU A 950 -27.73 53.11 33.89
C LEU A 950 -28.86 52.87 34.91
N ARG A 951 -29.29 53.91 35.63
CA ARG A 951 -30.42 53.82 36.56
C ARG A 951 -31.72 53.47 35.83
N GLY A 952 -31.98 54.09 34.68
CA GLY A 952 -33.12 53.76 33.83
C GLY A 952 -33.07 52.33 33.28
N ASP A 953 -31.90 51.86 32.83
CA ASP A 953 -31.72 50.49 32.37
C ASP A 953 -31.91 49.47 33.51
N LEU A 954 -31.46 49.74 34.73
CA LEU A 954 -31.69 48.88 35.91
C LEU A 954 -33.17 48.83 36.33
N GLU A 955 -33.89 49.95 36.23
CA GLU A 955 -35.34 50.01 36.49
C GLU A 955 -36.12 49.20 35.44
N LEU A 956 -35.72 49.26 34.16
CA LEU A 956 -36.32 48.47 33.09
C LEU A 956 -36.05 46.96 33.23
N LEU A 957 -34.90 46.56 33.78
CA LEU A 957 -34.58 45.16 34.11
C LEU A 957 -35.48 44.65 35.24
N ALA A 958 -35.66 45.45 36.30
CA ALA A 958 -36.49 45.07 37.45
C ALA A 958 -37.97 44.85 37.09
N VAL A 959 -38.46 45.52 36.04
CA VAL A 959 -39.83 45.40 35.52
C VAL A 959 -39.94 44.31 34.44
N GLY A 960 -38.83 43.64 34.09
CA GLY A 960 -38.81 42.56 33.08
C GLY A 960 -39.04 43.02 31.64
N LYS A 961 -38.87 44.32 31.35
CA LYS A 961 -39.17 44.93 30.04
C LYS A 961 -37.94 45.10 29.13
N LEU A 962 -36.74 44.83 29.62
CA LEU A 962 -35.52 44.80 28.83
C LEU A 962 -35.42 43.47 28.06
N SER A 963 -36.15 43.36 26.96
CA SER A 963 -35.97 42.32 25.93
C SER A 963 -35.26 42.93 24.72
N ALA A 964 -34.20 42.27 24.26
CA ALA A 964 -33.20 42.78 23.33
C ALA A 964 -33.76 43.35 22.02
N LYS A 965 -33.21 44.49 21.60
CA LYS A 965 -33.03 44.87 20.20
C LYS A 965 -31.56 44.81 19.85
#